data_AF-A0A960C0M1-F1
#
_entry.id   AF-A0A960C0M1-F1
#
_cell.length_a   1.000
_cell.length_b   1.000
_cell.length_c   1.000
_cell.angle_alpha   90.00
_cell.angle_beta   90.00
_cell.angle_gamma   90.00
#
_symmetry.space_group_name_H-M   'P 1'
#
loop_
_entity.id
_entity.type
_entity.pdbx_description
1 polymer ?
#
loop_
_entity_poly.entity_id
_entity_poly.type
_entity_poly.pdbx_seq_one_letter_code
_entity_poly.pdbx_strand_id
1 'polypeptide(L)'
;MRAANGAGRTGSTLVALGAGALIMAAPAWAAPDRSADPDGPGGAARNSGPQQPGRPNADRGPAGPRAQRPSAGAPGGVQPRVVVAVAVPATAEVGDVPPLREARRPTAAQARPAAQTAVVARATARADAAANPIGELFFNQTPTLDPTRTGQDSQSVVTGDLNIDDPDSAAVTYTVTEAPERGSVMIDESGRYTYTPDPAYARIGTTDAFTVSVSDAASGFHLHGLAGLLNLLTFGLLGAAGHTTTTRVTVVVDPRNTAPVAAVAVGGPDPVTGIVTGSVIGSDADGDPLTYAGPATTDKGAVSLAADGTFVYTPTADARHAAASAVATAVDKTDTFTVTVSDGYGGSVDTVVSVEVSPLNEAPVGGVSVGTPDPDTGRVTGRVTATDPDGDPLTYTGPASTAKAAVTVAADGAFTYLPTAEARHRAAAVTATVADKTDTFTVTVTDDSGGSTAVQVTVTISPRNSAPVSGGAVAGAPDATSGVVTGSVVALDADGDSLSYSASTPARGTASVAGNGSFTYTPSDSARQAAAAPEATDADKADAFTVTVSDGHGGSVAIPVSVTVAPAVAAPPHSLVSFGFTYGAGSQYWTPEARSALESTAASLASYLVVGTPVTITVNVSGINSPSSGTLAYASVNFAGGGAGFYRTVVQSEIITGVDANGGAADASITYNWSYPWALGNSVTGSEYDFKAVALHELLHTVGILTGTGGNPTGADRNWTTYDSFLATATGIPAIGDDFRIVGGLVGNFTGAGGGLYFAGPNAVAVYGGPVPLYTPGTWSEGSSVSHVDQLAGYVMNPFSGYGLGTRILAPVEIAMLRDLGYTVRDQPLVYAILLIGLRLRLRRKACRTPNSGPFRR
;
A
#
# COMPACT_ATOMS: atom_id res chain seq x y z
N MET A 1 -22.28 4.44 -60.61
CA MET A 1 -22.99 3.19 -61.01
C MET A 1 -23.46 2.56 -59.69
N ARG A 2 -24.76 2.32 -59.43
CA ARG A 2 -25.57 1.12 -59.82
C ARG A 2 -24.80 -0.20 -59.59
N ALA A 3 -25.30 -1.24 -58.91
CA ALA A 3 -26.57 -1.52 -58.16
C ALA A 3 -26.43 -2.91 -57.47
N ALA A 4 -27.21 -3.41 -56.49
CA ALA A 4 -28.13 -2.87 -55.46
C ALA A 4 -28.59 -4.05 -54.51
N ASN A 5 -29.61 -3.83 -53.66
CA ASN A 5 -30.34 -4.82 -52.79
C ASN A 5 -29.64 -5.26 -51.48
N GLY A 6 -30.35 -5.52 -50.36
CA GLY A 6 -31.77 -5.18 -50.05
C GLY A 6 -32.40 -5.97 -48.87
N ALA A 7 -33.13 -5.27 -47.98
CA ALA A 7 -33.98 -5.75 -46.86
C ALA A 7 -33.30 -6.46 -45.66
N GLY A 8 -33.67 -6.27 -44.38
CA GLY A 8 -34.41 -5.16 -43.72
C GLY A 8 -35.73 -5.52 -43.02
N ARG A 9 -35.94 -5.04 -41.78
CA ARG A 9 -37.29 -4.84 -41.15
C ARG A 9 -37.28 -3.98 -39.86
N THR A 10 -38.24 -3.04 -39.78
CA THR A 10 -39.00 -2.50 -38.60
C THR A 10 -38.39 -2.53 -37.18
N GLY A 11 -38.36 -1.46 -36.36
CA GLY A 11 -38.83 -0.06 -36.54
C GLY A 11 -40.20 0.26 -35.94
N SER A 12 -40.24 1.10 -34.89
CA SER A 12 -41.43 1.79 -34.30
C SER A 12 -41.04 3.12 -33.63
N THR A 13 -41.94 4.10 -33.67
CA THR A 13 -41.81 5.50 -33.16
C THR A 13 -42.79 5.76 -31.97
N LEU A 14 -43.01 6.93 -31.34
CA LEU A 14 -42.69 8.36 -31.56
C LEU A 14 -42.95 9.18 -30.24
N VAL A 15 -42.28 10.34 -30.01
CA VAL A 15 -42.80 11.58 -29.33
C VAL A 15 -43.29 11.55 -27.85
N ALA A 16 -43.37 12.65 -27.07
CA ALA A 16 -42.50 13.81 -26.76
C ALA A 16 -43.18 14.72 -25.68
N LEU A 17 -42.41 15.63 -25.03
CA LEU A 17 -42.85 16.73 -24.13
C LEU A 17 -43.49 16.32 -22.77
N GLY A 18 -43.41 17.11 -21.68
CA GLY A 18 -42.62 18.32 -21.44
C GLY A 18 -42.96 19.03 -20.10
N ALA A 19 -41.97 19.72 -19.51
CA ALA A 19 -42.02 20.79 -18.48
C ALA A 19 -42.97 20.71 -17.26
N GLY A 20 -42.41 20.86 -16.05
CA GLY A 20 -43.14 21.20 -14.81
C GLY A 20 -42.19 21.24 -13.59
N ALA A 21 -42.22 22.31 -12.78
CA ALA A 21 -41.26 22.51 -11.69
C ALA A 21 -41.85 23.34 -10.51
N LEU A 22 -41.04 23.42 -9.43
CA LEU A 22 -40.95 24.49 -8.41
C LEU A 22 -41.55 24.22 -6.99
N ILE A 23 -40.83 24.75 -5.97
CA ILE A 23 -41.18 24.93 -4.54
C ILE A 23 -41.31 23.63 -3.70
N MET A 24 -40.86 23.45 -2.44
CA MET A 24 -39.88 24.00 -1.45
C MET A 24 -40.46 23.91 -0.03
N ALA A 25 -39.62 23.51 0.95
CA ALA A 25 -39.75 23.70 2.42
C ALA A 25 -40.88 23.03 3.26
N ALA A 26 -40.52 21.93 3.97
CA ALA A 26 -40.50 21.71 5.45
C ALA A 26 -41.69 22.14 6.39
N PRO A 27 -41.72 21.84 7.73
CA PRO A 27 -40.83 21.02 8.58
C PRO A 27 -41.51 20.07 9.63
N ALA A 28 -40.67 19.31 10.38
CA ALA A 28 -40.78 18.95 11.82
C ALA A 28 -41.81 17.93 12.39
N TRP A 29 -41.41 17.39 13.56
CA TRP A 29 -41.96 16.25 14.33
C TRP A 29 -43.30 16.45 15.07
N ALA A 30 -44.06 15.36 15.29
CA ALA A 30 -44.44 14.80 16.62
C ALA A 30 -45.29 13.51 16.51
N ALA A 31 -45.36 12.70 17.58
CA ALA A 31 -46.25 11.53 17.75
C ALA A 31 -47.34 11.80 18.81
N PRO A 32 -48.36 10.92 18.99
CA PRO A 32 -48.27 9.92 20.08
C PRO A 32 -49.04 8.59 19.87
N ASP A 33 -48.92 7.68 20.87
CA ASP A 33 -49.87 6.67 21.43
C ASP A 33 -51.26 6.42 20.77
N ARG A 34 -51.92 5.24 20.81
CA ARG A 34 -51.77 3.86 21.38
C ARG A 34 -52.89 2.98 20.77
N SER A 35 -53.07 1.65 20.94
CA SER A 35 -52.40 0.47 21.57
C SER A 35 -52.99 -0.79 20.84
N ALA A 36 -52.92 -2.08 21.23
CA ALA A 36 -52.51 -2.85 22.42
C ALA A 36 -52.09 -4.30 22.02
N ASP A 37 -51.98 -5.23 22.98
CA ASP A 37 -51.52 -6.63 22.82
C ASP A 37 -52.19 -7.57 23.87
N PRO A 38 -52.28 -8.90 23.63
CA PRO A 38 -51.51 -9.84 24.49
C PRO A 38 -51.08 -11.18 23.83
N ASP A 39 -49.87 -11.69 24.15
CA ASP A 39 -49.67 -12.67 25.25
C ASP A 39 -48.19 -13.13 25.43
N GLY A 40 -47.81 -13.50 26.68
CA GLY A 40 -46.46 -13.97 27.08
C GLY A 40 -46.42 -15.45 27.53
N PRO A 41 -45.47 -15.93 28.37
CA PRO A 41 -44.42 -15.25 29.17
C PRO A 41 -42.97 -15.74 28.88
N GLY A 42 -41.84 -15.32 29.50
CA GLY A 42 -41.55 -14.39 30.63
C GLY A 42 -41.07 -15.12 31.91
N GLY A 43 -40.02 -14.77 32.67
CA GLY A 43 -38.94 -13.75 32.56
C GLY A 43 -37.53 -14.38 32.45
N ALA A 44 -36.46 -14.03 33.19
CA ALA A 44 -36.18 -13.05 34.26
C ALA A 44 -34.62 -12.79 34.39
N ALA A 45 -34.12 -11.97 35.34
CA ALA A 45 -32.69 -11.54 35.39
C ALA A 45 -32.13 -11.08 36.77
N ARG A 46 -30.78 -11.05 36.96
CA ARG A 46 -29.92 -9.99 37.60
C ARG A 46 -28.61 -10.45 38.32
N ASN A 47 -27.56 -9.62 38.20
CA ASN A 47 -26.41 -9.31 39.10
C ASN A 47 -25.49 -10.38 39.76
N SER A 48 -24.17 -10.26 39.52
CA SER A 48 -23.10 -10.21 40.55
C SER A 48 -21.70 -9.92 39.93
N GLY A 49 -20.70 -9.52 40.75
CA GLY A 49 -19.24 -9.60 40.43
C GLY A 49 -18.62 -10.88 41.03
N PRO A 50 -17.30 -10.98 41.37
CA PRO A 50 -16.23 -9.97 41.34
C PRO A 50 -14.81 -10.53 40.96
N GLN A 51 -13.73 -9.83 41.38
CA GLN A 51 -12.41 -10.35 41.84
C GLN A 51 -11.31 -10.96 40.92
N GLN A 52 -10.08 -10.46 41.12
CA GLN A 52 -8.77 -11.15 41.05
C GLN A 52 -8.47 -11.88 42.39
N PRO A 53 -7.36 -12.67 42.59
CA PRO A 53 -6.18 -12.94 41.74
C PRO A 53 -5.77 -14.43 41.60
N GLY A 54 -4.71 -14.73 40.81
CA GLY A 54 -4.03 -16.05 40.80
C GLY A 54 -2.66 -16.09 40.10
N ARG A 55 -1.66 -16.73 40.75
CA ARG A 55 -0.32 -17.17 40.24
C ARG A 55 -0.28 -18.73 40.26
N PRO A 56 0.75 -19.49 39.81
CA PRO A 56 2.16 -19.18 39.43
C PRO A 56 2.49 -19.66 37.98
N ASN A 57 3.70 -20.03 37.49
CA ASN A 57 5.06 -20.18 38.04
C ASN A 57 6.15 -19.95 36.96
N ALA A 58 7.44 -20.24 37.22
CA ALA A 58 8.54 -20.16 36.25
C ALA A 58 9.64 -21.24 36.41
N ASP A 59 10.29 -21.61 35.29
CA ASP A 59 11.60 -22.32 35.15
C ASP A 59 11.91 -22.51 33.64
N ARG A 60 13.12 -22.75 33.11
CA ARG A 60 14.53 -22.68 33.59
C ARG A 60 15.47 -22.42 32.38
N GLY A 61 16.72 -21.99 32.60
CA GLY A 61 17.76 -21.84 31.53
C GLY A 61 18.46 -23.15 31.12
N PRO A 62 19.49 -23.11 30.24
CA PRO A 62 20.80 -22.56 30.64
C PRO A 62 21.71 -21.91 29.55
N ALA A 63 22.83 -21.36 30.04
CA ALA A 63 24.13 -21.11 29.37
C ALA A 63 24.31 -19.93 28.36
N GLY A 64 25.38 -19.15 28.59
CA GLY A 64 26.03 -18.24 27.62
C GLY A 64 27.46 -18.73 27.27
N PRO A 65 28.33 -17.90 26.65
CA PRO A 65 29.22 -17.06 27.50
C PRO A 65 29.72 -15.72 26.90
N ARG A 66 30.32 -14.88 27.77
CA ARG A 66 31.33 -13.80 27.57
C ARG A 66 31.17 -12.86 26.34
N ALA A 67 30.91 -11.55 26.46
CA ALA A 67 31.56 -10.47 27.24
C ALA A 67 32.91 -9.95 26.70
N GLN A 68 32.96 -8.65 26.36
CA GLN A 68 34.17 -7.81 26.38
C GLN A 68 33.84 -6.29 26.36
N ARG A 69 34.37 -5.53 27.33
CA ARG A 69 34.59 -4.07 27.28
C ARG A 69 35.61 -3.66 28.35
N PRO A 70 36.68 -2.93 27.98
CA PRO A 70 37.08 -1.68 28.66
C PRO A 70 36.94 -0.49 27.68
N SER A 71 36.71 0.79 28.04
CA SER A 71 37.30 1.64 29.09
C SER A 71 38.70 2.17 28.71
N ALA A 72 39.04 3.46 28.79
CA ALA A 72 38.26 4.71 28.92
C ALA A 72 39.15 5.93 28.59
N GLY A 73 38.55 7.13 28.39
CA GLY A 73 39.25 8.41 28.25
C GLY A 73 38.31 9.59 28.53
N ALA A 74 38.64 10.40 29.53
CA ALA A 74 37.86 11.53 30.10
C ALA A 74 38.88 12.51 30.76
N PRO A 75 38.52 13.65 31.42
CA PRO A 75 37.19 14.11 31.85
C PRO A 75 36.90 15.64 31.76
N GLY A 76 35.75 16.05 32.33
CA GLY A 76 35.32 17.44 32.58
C GLY A 76 34.08 17.83 31.76
N GLY A 77 32.94 18.26 32.30
CA GLY A 77 32.56 18.73 33.65
C GLY A 77 31.80 20.07 33.49
N VAL A 78 30.70 20.42 34.17
CA VAL A 78 29.99 19.86 35.35
C VAL A 78 28.45 20.11 35.21
N GLN A 79 27.62 19.32 35.90
CA GLN A 79 26.15 19.42 36.02
C GLN A 79 25.77 20.13 37.36
N PRO A 80 24.57 20.75 37.57
CA PRO A 80 23.28 20.11 37.28
C PRO A 80 22.10 20.98 36.81
N ARG A 81 21.06 20.27 36.32
CA ARG A 81 19.70 20.75 36.05
C ARG A 81 18.73 20.25 37.13
N VAL A 82 17.75 21.06 37.52
CA VAL A 82 16.57 20.64 38.31
C VAL A 82 15.29 21.01 37.53
N VAL A 83 14.20 20.28 37.78
CA VAL A 83 12.97 20.23 36.96
C VAL A 83 11.77 20.77 37.75
N VAL A 84 10.88 21.53 37.10
CA VAL A 84 9.41 21.54 37.33
C VAL A 84 8.72 21.74 35.96
N ALA A 85 7.47 21.26 35.83
CA ALA A 85 6.73 21.20 34.58
C ALA A 85 5.83 22.42 34.30
N VAL A 86 5.30 22.47 33.06
CA VAL A 86 4.34 23.48 32.57
C VAL A 86 2.96 23.30 33.23
N ALA A 87 2.31 24.42 33.55
CA ALA A 87 0.87 24.50 33.80
C ALA A 87 0.29 25.71 33.04
N VAL A 88 -0.87 25.54 32.41
CA VAL A 88 -1.59 26.58 31.65
C VAL A 88 -2.83 26.99 32.45
N PRO A 89 -3.17 28.29 32.46
CA PRO A 89 -4.59 28.64 32.37
C PRO A 89 -4.89 29.79 31.40
N ALA A 90 -6.01 29.62 30.69
CA ALA A 90 -7.00 30.61 30.26
C ALA A 90 -6.56 31.94 29.61
N THR A 91 -7.08 32.12 28.38
CA THR A 91 -7.41 33.41 27.75
C THR A 91 -8.20 34.36 28.67
N ALA A 92 -7.96 35.66 28.53
CA ALA A 92 -8.85 36.74 28.99
C ALA A 92 -9.28 37.61 27.79
N GLU A 93 -10.42 38.27 27.89
CA GLU A 93 -11.12 38.89 26.76
C GLU A 93 -10.66 40.32 26.43
N VAL A 94 -11.00 40.78 25.22
CA VAL A 94 -10.80 42.16 24.75
C VAL A 94 -11.83 43.09 25.41
N GLY A 95 -11.39 44.28 25.86
CA GLY A 95 -12.28 45.33 26.34
C GLY A 95 -11.81 46.72 25.88
N ASP A 96 -12.65 47.43 25.12
CA ASP A 96 -12.35 48.76 24.59
C ASP A 96 -12.30 49.85 25.68
N VAL A 97 -11.30 50.72 25.62
CA VAL A 97 -11.23 51.99 26.36
C VAL A 97 -10.67 53.09 25.42
N PRO A 98 -11.20 54.34 25.43
CA PRO A 98 -11.00 55.28 24.31
C PRO A 98 -9.65 56.03 24.31
N PRO A 99 -9.25 56.66 23.18
CA PRO A 99 -7.97 57.37 23.08
C PRO A 99 -7.90 58.58 24.02
N LEU A 100 -6.84 58.64 24.83
CA LEU A 100 -6.56 59.78 25.70
C LEU A 100 -5.82 60.90 24.95
N ARG A 101 -6.40 62.09 25.09
CA ARG A 101 -6.03 63.38 24.51
C ARG A 101 -4.54 63.71 24.50
N GLU A 102 -4.18 64.52 23.51
CA GLU A 102 -2.96 65.32 23.40
C GLU A 102 -2.32 65.69 24.75
N ALA A 103 -1.11 65.17 24.99
CA ALA A 103 -0.25 65.65 26.06
C ALA A 103 0.18 67.09 25.74
N ARG A 104 -0.38 68.05 26.49
CA ARG A 104 -0.01 69.47 26.36
C ARG A 104 1.48 69.66 26.65
N ARG A 105 2.10 70.65 26.00
CA ARG A 105 3.41 71.19 26.40
C ARG A 105 3.52 71.26 27.94
N PRO A 106 4.58 70.73 28.56
CA PRO A 106 4.92 71.13 29.91
C PRO A 106 5.38 72.59 29.88
N THR A 107 4.46 73.52 30.12
CA THR A 107 4.84 74.88 30.54
C THR A 107 5.51 74.76 31.90
N ALA A 108 6.83 74.64 31.89
CA ALA A 108 7.68 74.67 33.07
C ALA A 108 7.62 76.07 33.70
N ALA A 109 6.53 76.34 34.41
CA ALA A 109 6.42 77.44 35.35
C ALA A 109 7.28 77.12 36.59
N GLN A 110 8.61 77.09 36.40
CA GLN A 110 9.54 77.11 37.51
C GLN A 110 9.30 78.41 38.28
N ALA A 111 8.77 78.28 39.49
CA ALA A 111 8.69 79.41 40.40
C ALA A 111 10.11 79.91 40.66
N ARG A 112 10.37 81.18 40.36
CA ARG A 112 11.67 81.81 40.62
C ARG A 112 12.08 81.54 42.07
N PRO A 113 13.27 80.95 42.33
CA PRO A 113 13.91 81.11 43.62
C PRO A 113 14.01 82.60 43.93
N ALA A 114 13.77 82.99 45.19
CA ALA A 114 13.89 84.39 45.57
C ALA A 114 15.32 84.88 45.29
N ALA A 115 15.45 85.99 44.56
CA ALA A 115 16.75 86.61 44.31
C ALA A 115 17.43 86.87 45.65
N GLN A 116 18.63 86.32 45.85
CA GLN A 116 19.33 86.48 47.12
C GLN A 116 19.68 87.96 47.33
N THR A 117 19.32 88.46 48.51
CA THR A 117 19.34 89.88 48.85
C THR A 117 20.75 90.46 48.79
N ALA A 118 20.85 91.72 48.35
CA ALA A 118 22.08 92.45 48.11
C ALA A 118 23.20 92.17 49.14
N VAL A 119 24.35 91.71 48.62
CA VAL A 119 25.63 91.74 49.35
C VAL A 119 26.06 93.21 49.46
N VAL A 120 25.87 93.80 50.65
CA VAL A 120 26.37 95.13 50.98
C VAL A 120 27.87 95.02 51.30
N ALA A 121 28.66 94.79 50.26
CA ALA A 121 30.11 94.81 50.34
C ALA A 121 30.61 96.26 50.51
N ARG A 122 31.69 96.45 51.28
CA ARG A 122 32.33 97.76 51.50
C ARG A 122 33.82 97.66 51.23
N ALA A 123 34.33 98.51 50.35
CA ALA A 123 35.77 98.73 50.22
C ALA A 123 36.18 100.08 50.79
N THR A 124 37.45 100.16 51.17
CA THR A 124 38.22 101.40 51.14
C THR A 124 39.14 101.34 49.93
N ALA A 125 39.15 102.40 49.12
CA ALA A 125 40.15 102.56 48.07
C ALA A 125 41.57 102.62 48.70
N ARG A 126 42.61 102.29 47.92
CA ARG A 126 43.99 102.35 48.42
C ARG A 126 44.42 103.80 48.64
N ALA A 127 44.77 104.13 49.88
CA ALA A 127 45.29 105.44 50.23
C ALA A 127 46.70 105.67 49.66
N ASP A 128 46.86 106.70 48.82
CA ASP A 128 48.16 107.29 48.46
C ASP A 128 48.02 108.79 48.05
N ALA A 129 47.27 109.57 48.84
CA ALA A 129 47.18 111.03 48.75
C ALA A 129 47.16 111.66 50.14
N ALA A 130 47.68 112.88 50.27
CA ALA A 130 47.78 113.58 51.56
C ALA A 130 46.42 114.17 51.98
N ALA A 131 45.84 113.62 53.05
CA ALA A 131 44.51 113.99 53.55
C ALA A 131 44.34 115.52 53.75
N ASN A 132 43.30 116.07 53.14
CA ASN A 132 42.90 117.47 53.27
C ASN A 132 41.47 117.51 53.84
N PRO A 133 41.30 117.57 55.16
CA PRO A 133 39.99 117.40 55.82
C PRO A 133 39.00 118.55 55.57
N ILE A 134 39.36 119.53 54.74
CA ILE A 134 38.45 120.59 54.25
C ILE A 134 38.04 120.34 52.78
N GLY A 135 38.78 119.54 52.02
CA GLY A 135 38.43 119.15 50.65
C GLY A 135 37.24 118.20 50.63
N GLU A 136 37.38 117.06 51.32
CA GLU A 136 36.39 115.98 51.46
C GLU A 136 35.00 116.50 51.90
N LEU A 137 34.95 117.56 52.72
CA LEU A 137 33.72 118.15 53.25
C LEU A 137 32.95 119.05 52.26
N PHE A 138 33.60 119.56 51.20
CA PHE A 138 33.04 120.62 50.33
C PHE A 138 33.09 120.33 48.82
N PHE A 139 33.87 119.34 48.39
CA PHE A 139 34.13 119.07 46.97
C PHE A 139 33.95 117.62 46.51
N ASN A 140 33.50 116.73 47.41
CA ASN A 140 33.19 115.31 47.17
C ASN A 140 32.57 115.08 45.78
N GLN A 141 33.25 114.33 44.92
CA GLN A 141 32.82 114.06 43.55
C GLN A 141 31.88 112.85 43.48
N THR A 142 31.49 112.40 42.29
CA THR A 142 30.66 111.19 42.14
C THR A 142 31.56 110.03 41.75
N PRO A 143 31.57 108.90 42.48
CA PRO A 143 32.32 107.70 42.09
C PRO A 143 31.95 107.28 40.66
N THR A 144 32.94 106.96 39.84
CA THR A 144 32.73 106.55 38.44
C THR A 144 32.79 105.03 38.29
N LEU A 145 32.41 104.51 37.12
CA LEU A 145 32.40 103.09 36.79
C LEU A 145 32.85 102.88 35.35
N ASP A 146 33.81 101.97 35.12
CA ASP A 146 34.19 101.48 33.79
C ASP A 146 34.23 99.94 33.77
N PRO A 147 33.07 99.25 33.80
CA PRO A 147 33.01 97.81 34.05
C PRO A 147 33.62 96.97 32.93
N THR A 148 34.59 96.11 33.28
CA THR A 148 35.29 95.24 32.33
C THR A 148 35.12 93.76 32.67
N ARG A 149 35.03 92.89 31.65
CA ARG A 149 35.05 91.43 31.80
C ARG A 149 36.49 90.94 31.86
N THR A 150 36.86 90.19 32.89
CA THR A 150 38.21 89.63 33.08
C THR A 150 38.32 88.16 32.71
N GLY A 151 37.22 87.40 32.67
CA GLY A 151 37.24 86.02 32.18
C GLY A 151 35.92 85.26 32.30
N GLN A 152 35.98 83.96 31.96
CA GLN A 152 34.94 82.99 32.22
C GLN A 152 35.57 81.61 32.48
N ASP A 153 35.18 80.97 33.58
CA ASP A 153 35.78 79.71 34.02
C ASP A 153 35.22 78.47 33.27
N SER A 154 35.58 77.27 33.74
CA SER A 154 35.10 75.99 33.19
C SER A 154 33.65 75.66 33.54
N GLN A 155 33.01 76.38 34.45
CA GLN A 155 31.59 76.25 34.83
C GLN A 155 30.72 77.37 34.21
N SER A 156 31.27 78.11 33.24
CA SER A 156 30.67 79.29 32.60
C SER A 156 30.35 80.46 33.54
N VAL A 157 30.96 80.50 34.73
CA VAL A 157 30.89 81.66 35.62
C VAL A 157 31.75 82.78 35.02
N VAL A 158 31.13 83.92 34.73
CA VAL A 158 31.78 85.11 34.16
C VAL A 158 32.28 86.00 35.29
N THR A 159 33.54 86.43 35.21
CA THR A 159 34.12 87.38 36.16
C THR A 159 34.53 88.67 35.47
N GLY A 160 34.48 89.76 36.23
CA GLY A 160 34.93 91.08 35.78
C GLY A 160 35.07 92.05 36.94
N ASP A 161 35.68 93.20 36.67
CA ASP A 161 35.95 94.25 37.64
C ASP A 161 35.17 95.50 37.27
N LEU A 162 34.50 96.12 38.25
CA LEU A 162 33.68 97.31 38.05
C LEU A 162 34.50 98.59 37.82
N ASN A 163 35.81 98.56 38.10
CA ASN A 163 36.77 99.65 37.95
C ASN A 163 36.22 101.00 38.44
N ILE A 164 36.02 101.10 39.76
CA ILE A 164 35.67 102.38 40.38
C ILE A 164 36.91 103.28 40.42
N ASP A 165 36.76 104.50 39.92
CA ASP A 165 37.60 105.63 40.31
C ASP A 165 36.76 106.59 41.18
N ASP A 166 37.26 106.87 42.37
CA ASP A 166 36.68 107.76 43.39
C ASP A 166 37.75 108.81 43.75
N PRO A 167 37.67 110.02 43.17
CA PRO A 167 38.69 111.05 43.32
C PRO A 167 38.94 111.53 44.75
N ASP A 168 37.97 111.35 45.66
CA ASP A 168 38.04 111.81 47.06
C ASP A 168 38.22 110.66 48.07
N SER A 169 38.40 109.42 47.57
CA SER A 169 38.78 108.22 48.36
C SER A 169 37.79 107.81 49.46
N ALA A 170 36.47 107.86 49.18
CA ALA A 170 35.45 107.45 50.12
C ALA A 170 35.35 105.92 50.31
N ALA A 171 34.57 105.50 51.31
CA ALA A 171 34.26 104.09 51.56
C ALA A 171 32.99 103.69 50.78
N VAL A 172 33.16 103.32 49.52
CA VAL A 172 32.08 103.00 48.58
C VAL A 172 31.27 101.76 48.99
N THR A 173 29.97 101.81 48.71
CA THR A 173 29.03 100.69 48.88
C THR A 173 28.41 100.30 47.54
N TYR A 174 28.48 99.01 47.20
CA TYR A 174 27.85 98.44 46.01
C TYR A 174 26.40 98.03 46.31
N THR A 175 25.50 98.20 45.34
CA THR A 175 24.13 97.68 45.42
C THR A 175 23.65 97.28 44.02
N VAL A 176 23.33 96.00 43.82
CA VAL A 176 22.65 95.53 42.60
C VAL A 176 21.19 95.99 42.69
N THR A 177 20.84 97.01 41.91
CA THR A 177 19.49 97.60 41.88
C THR A 177 18.55 96.92 40.89
N GLU A 178 19.09 96.23 39.89
CA GLU A 178 18.35 95.38 38.94
C GLU A 178 19.14 94.07 38.80
N ALA A 179 18.56 92.96 39.26
CA ALA A 179 19.17 91.63 39.13
C ALA A 179 19.14 91.15 37.66
N PRO A 180 20.09 90.31 37.23
CA PRO A 180 20.09 89.73 35.89
C PRO A 180 18.86 88.84 35.63
N GLU A 181 18.53 88.61 34.34
CA GLU A 181 17.34 87.83 33.97
C GLU A 181 17.57 86.32 33.88
N ARG A 182 18.82 85.89 33.63
CA ARG A 182 19.21 84.54 33.18
C ARG A 182 20.33 83.93 34.02
N GLY A 183 20.41 84.33 35.28
CA GLY A 183 21.44 83.90 36.22
C GLY A 183 21.41 84.72 37.50
N SER A 184 22.56 84.78 38.15
CA SER A 184 22.78 85.53 39.40
C SER A 184 24.10 86.27 39.37
N VAL A 185 24.24 87.35 40.15
CA VAL A 185 25.50 88.09 40.29
C VAL A 185 25.78 88.38 41.76
N MET A 186 27.05 88.21 42.15
CA MET A 186 27.61 88.70 43.40
C MET A 186 28.71 89.72 43.09
N ILE A 187 28.88 90.70 43.97
CA ILE A 187 29.97 91.68 43.92
C ILE A 187 30.71 91.57 45.26
N ASP A 188 32.03 91.40 45.23
CA ASP A 188 32.85 91.37 46.45
C ASP A 188 33.31 92.78 46.85
N GLU A 189 34.00 92.88 47.99
CA GLU A 189 34.47 94.16 48.54
C GLU A 189 35.37 94.91 47.56
N SER A 190 36.20 94.21 46.77
CA SER A 190 37.12 94.83 45.80
C SER A 190 36.43 95.41 44.55
N GLY A 191 35.12 95.22 44.40
CA GLY A 191 34.37 95.64 43.23
C GLY A 191 34.47 94.67 42.06
N ARG A 192 35.00 93.47 42.32
CA ARG A 192 34.93 92.33 41.40
C ARG A 192 33.53 91.74 41.42
N TYR A 193 32.92 91.61 40.23
CA TYR A 193 31.67 90.90 40.05
C TYR A 193 31.91 89.46 39.57
N THR A 194 31.07 88.55 40.05
CA THR A 194 31.01 87.14 39.67
C THR A 194 29.57 86.85 39.26
N TYR A 195 29.36 86.58 37.97
CA TYR A 195 28.06 86.27 37.39
C TYR A 195 27.97 84.78 37.04
N THR A 196 26.99 84.10 37.61
CA THR A 196 26.70 82.67 37.36
C THR A 196 25.41 82.57 36.52
N PRO A 197 25.49 82.18 35.23
CA PRO A 197 24.31 81.96 34.39
C PRO A 197 23.49 80.76 34.86
N ASP A 198 22.21 80.72 34.50
CA ASP A 198 21.41 79.50 34.62
C ASP A 198 21.96 78.43 33.64
N PRO A 199 21.96 77.12 34.01
CA PRO A 199 22.62 76.07 33.22
C PRO A 199 22.20 76.03 31.73
N ALA A 200 20.92 76.23 31.42
CA ALA A 200 20.44 76.22 30.03
C ALA A 200 21.04 77.35 29.16
N TYR A 201 21.35 78.52 29.76
CA TYR A 201 21.97 79.64 29.04
C TYR A 201 23.50 79.57 29.05
N ALA A 202 24.10 78.88 30.04
CA ALA A 202 25.52 78.55 30.06
C ALA A 202 25.97 77.71 28.85
N ARG A 203 25.08 76.80 28.39
CA ARG A 203 25.27 75.92 27.22
C ARG A 203 25.31 76.69 25.91
N ILE A 204 24.21 77.37 25.59
CA ILE A 204 23.98 78.03 24.29
C ILE A 204 24.69 79.38 24.15
N GLY A 205 25.21 79.93 25.25
CA GLY A 205 25.73 81.28 25.32
C GLY A 205 24.61 82.33 25.35
N THR A 206 24.79 83.39 26.14
CA THR A 206 23.81 84.47 26.24
C THR A 206 24.50 85.80 26.49
N THR A 207 23.84 86.89 26.09
CA THR A 207 24.02 88.17 26.77
C THR A 207 22.96 88.29 27.87
N ASP A 208 23.35 88.83 29.01
CA ASP A 208 22.47 89.20 30.13
C ASP A 208 22.97 90.54 30.69
N ALA A 209 22.22 91.20 31.56
CA ALA A 209 22.64 92.47 32.14
C ALA A 209 22.04 92.71 33.52
N PHE A 210 22.87 93.23 34.43
CA PHE A 210 22.45 93.68 35.75
C PHE A 210 22.75 95.17 35.91
N THR A 211 21.95 95.87 36.71
CA THR A 211 22.21 97.30 37.00
C THR A 211 22.78 97.41 38.41
N VAL A 212 23.99 97.97 38.51
CA VAL A 212 24.68 98.25 39.77
C VAL A 212 24.66 99.74 40.04
N SER A 213 24.36 100.08 41.29
CA SER A 213 24.51 101.40 41.86
C SER A 213 25.69 101.38 42.84
N VAL A 214 26.58 102.36 42.73
CA VAL A 214 27.71 102.57 43.63
C VAL A 214 27.54 103.92 44.27
N SER A 215 27.55 103.95 45.60
CA SER A 215 27.27 105.14 46.40
C SER A 215 28.36 105.37 47.42
N ASP A 216 28.82 106.62 47.54
CA ASP A 216 29.71 107.07 48.59
C ASP A 216 29.00 107.27 49.94
N ALA A 217 27.66 107.30 49.97
CA ALA A 217 26.81 107.86 51.03
C ALA A 217 27.02 107.30 52.46
N ALA A 218 27.83 106.26 52.62
CA ALA A 218 28.30 105.74 53.89
C ALA A 218 29.47 106.56 54.52
N SER A 219 30.12 107.46 53.76
CA SER A 219 31.25 108.29 54.22
C SER A 219 30.85 109.42 55.17
N GLY A 220 29.65 109.99 55.01
CA GLY A 220 29.14 111.01 55.94
C GLY A 220 28.23 112.05 55.31
N PHE A 221 28.32 113.29 55.82
CA PHE A 221 27.56 114.45 55.38
C PHE A 221 28.50 115.46 54.71
N HIS A 222 28.26 115.72 53.43
CA HIS A 222 29.12 116.54 52.57
C HIS A 222 28.33 117.74 52.04
N LEU A 223 28.96 118.91 51.89
CA LEU A 223 28.32 120.13 51.39
C LEU A 223 28.64 120.36 49.90
N HIS A 224 27.62 120.43 49.04
CA HIS A 224 27.78 120.63 47.59
C HIS A 224 28.18 122.08 47.21
N GLY A 225 29.37 122.54 47.63
CA GLY A 225 29.90 123.88 47.35
C GLY A 225 28.96 125.03 47.75
N LEU A 226 28.97 126.12 46.95
CA LEU A 226 28.12 127.30 47.21
C LEU A 226 26.61 127.01 47.16
N ALA A 227 26.18 125.98 46.40
CA ALA A 227 24.77 125.60 46.29
C ALA A 227 24.30 124.82 47.53
N GLY A 228 25.12 123.87 48.02
CA GLY A 228 24.88 123.15 49.26
C GLY A 228 24.85 124.07 50.48
N LEU A 229 25.73 125.07 50.53
CA LEU A 229 25.75 126.08 51.59
C LEU A 229 24.46 126.92 51.65
N LEU A 230 23.82 127.19 50.51
CA LEU A 230 22.51 127.86 50.46
C LEU A 230 21.38 126.93 50.92
N ASN A 231 21.41 125.64 50.58
CA ASN A 231 20.41 124.66 51.04
C ASN A 231 20.49 124.37 52.56
N LEU A 232 21.66 124.55 53.17
CA LEU A 232 21.82 124.48 54.63
C LEU A 232 21.07 125.61 55.37
N LEU A 233 20.88 126.76 54.71
CA LEU A 233 20.24 127.95 55.29
C LEU A 233 18.70 127.99 55.09
N THR A 234 18.11 127.01 54.40
CA THR A 234 16.67 126.94 54.11
C THR A 234 15.92 125.84 54.89
N PHE A 235 16.47 125.39 56.02
CA PHE A 235 15.91 124.34 56.88
C PHE A 235 15.82 122.92 56.26
N GLY A 236 16.61 122.62 55.23
CA GLY A 236 17.25 121.29 55.07
C GLY A 236 16.37 120.03 55.04
N LEU A 237 15.08 120.11 54.70
CA LEU A 237 14.31 118.92 54.37
C LEU A 237 14.80 118.36 53.03
N LEU A 238 15.26 117.09 53.06
CA LEU A 238 15.83 116.31 51.96
C LEU A 238 17.29 116.68 51.61
N GLY A 239 18.21 115.73 51.85
CA GLY A 239 19.64 115.87 51.57
C GLY A 239 20.49 114.67 52.00
N ALA A 240 19.90 113.47 52.10
CA ALA A 240 20.57 112.23 52.53
C ALA A 240 20.76 111.27 51.35
N ALA A 241 21.32 111.77 50.26
CA ALA A 241 21.73 111.01 49.10
C ALA A 241 23.17 111.43 48.75
N GLY A 242 24.13 110.61 49.16
CA GLY A 242 25.52 110.75 48.71
C GLY A 242 25.62 110.55 47.19
N HIS A 243 26.74 110.95 46.61
CA HIS A 243 26.87 110.86 45.16
C HIS A 243 26.90 109.40 44.72
N THR A 244 26.06 109.11 43.72
CA THR A 244 25.66 107.75 43.39
C THR A 244 25.62 107.59 41.88
N THR A 245 26.56 106.83 41.34
CA THR A 245 26.53 106.41 39.93
C THR A 245 25.81 105.09 39.80
N THR A 246 24.93 104.99 38.81
CA THR A 246 24.22 103.76 38.47
C THR A 246 24.52 103.39 37.02
N THR A 247 25.05 102.19 36.79
CA THR A 247 25.46 101.69 35.47
C THR A 247 24.87 100.30 35.21
N ARG A 248 24.40 100.07 33.98
CA ARG A 248 23.96 98.74 33.53
C ARG A 248 25.16 97.97 32.98
N VAL A 249 25.61 96.96 33.73
CA VAL A 249 26.69 96.06 33.33
C VAL A 249 26.12 94.99 32.41
N THR A 250 26.64 94.92 31.17
CA THR A 250 26.30 93.85 30.24
C THR A 250 27.31 92.72 30.39
N VAL A 251 26.84 91.51 30.66
CA VAL A 251 27.66 90.30 30.74
C VAL A 251 27.41 89.42 29.52
N VAL A 252 28.50 88.97 28.89
CA VAL A 252 28.46 88.01 27.77
C VAL A 252 29.01 86.69 28.27
N VAL A 253 28.17 85.66 28.18
CA VAL A 253 28.51 84.26 28.45
C VAL A 253 28.85 83.61 27.13
N ASP A 254 30.10 83.19 26.97
CA ASP A 254 30.52 82.39 25.83
C ASP A 254 29.92 80.96 25.98
N PRO A 255 29.40 80.34 24.91
CA PRO A 255 28.79 79.02 24.99
C PRO A 255 29.78 77.94 25.46
N ARG A 256 29.36 77.11 26.42
CA ARG A 256 30.04 75.86 26.78
C ARG A 256 29.04 74.72 26.80
N ASN A 257 29.01 73.95 25.72
CA ASN A 257 28.20 72.73 25.60
C ASN A 257 29.06 71.63 24.97
N THR A 258 29.18 70.49 25.63
CA THR A 258 29.85 69.30 25.10
C THR A 258 28.85 68.52 24.24
N ALA A 259 29.23 68.13 23.03
CA ALA A 259 28.36 67.28 22.23
C ALA A 259 28.31 65.86 22.81
N PRO A 260 27.14 65.18 22.80
CA PRO A 260 27.01 63.84 23.34
C PRO A 260 27.87 62.82 22.58
N VAL A 261 28.25 61.75 23.27
CA VAL A 261 28.87 60.56 22.66
C VAL A 261 27.86 59.41 22.65
N ALA A 262 27.95 58.53 21.66
CA ALA A 262 27.03 57.41 21.50
C ALA A 262 27.75 56.13 21.07
N ALA A 263 27.17 54.99 21.45
CA ALA A 263 27.61 53.65 21.05
C ALA A 263 26.41 52.80 20.63
N VAL A 264 26.63 51.83 19.73
CA VAL A 264 25.57 50.93 19.25
C VAL A 264 25.73 49.55 19.87
N ALA A 265 24.61 48.96 20.32
CA ALA A 265 24.48 47.53 20.57
C ALA A 265 23.44 46.95 19.62
N VAL A 266 23.81 45.92 18.84
CA VAL A 266 22.94 45.26 17.85
C VAL A 266 22.89 43.76 18.17
N GLY A 267 21.69 43.18 18.19
CA GLY A 267 21.49 41.74 18.29
C GLY A 267 21.68 41.03 16.95
N GLY A 268 21.80 39.71 16.97
CA GLY A 268 21.68 38.90 15.75
C GLY A 268 20.23 38.88 15.23
N PRO A 269 20.00 38.68 13.92
CA PRO A 269 18.67 38.58 13.35
C PRO A 269 17.96 37.31 13.83
N ASP A 270 16.66 37.41 14.09
CA ASP A 270 15.80 36.26 14.37
C ASP A 270 15.79 35.32 13.14
N PRO A 271 16.02 33.99 13.31
CA PRO A 271 16.20 33.08 12.19
C PRO A 271 14.92 32.77 11.40
N VAL A 272 13.74 33.13 11.91
CA VAL A 272 12.45 32.90 11.23
C VAL A 272 11.97 34.18 10.56
N THR A 273 11.90 35.27 11.32
CA THR A 273 11.33 36.57 10.90
C THR A 273 12.35 37.51 10.30
N GLY A 274 13.64 37.36 10.60
CA GLY A 274 14.70 38.28 10.20
C GLY A 274 14.76 39.59 11.01
N ILE A 275 13.90 39.74 12.01
CA ILE A 275 13.86 40.94 12.85
C ILE A 275 15.15 41.06 13.65
N VAL A 276 15.76 42.25 13.63
CA VAL A 276 16.92 42.62 14.44
C VAL A 276 16.48 43.63 15.48
N THR A 277 16.96 43.49 16.72
CA THR A 277 16.74 44.48 17.78
C THR A 277 18.06 45.02 18.31
N GLY A 278 18.04 46.23 18.86
CA GLY A 278 19.24 46.86 19.39
C GLY A 278 18.96 48.16 20.12
N SER A 279 20.03 48.90 20.41
CA SER A 279 19.95 50.25 20.96
C SER A 279 21.13 51.11 20.52
N VAL A 280 20.87 52.41 20.40
CA VAL A 280 21.89 53.46 20.37
C VAL A 280 21.92 54.08 21.76
N ILE A 281 23.03 53.90 22.46
CA ILE A 281 23.21 54.31 23.86
C ILE A 281 24.02 55.60 23.86
N GLY A 282 23.34 56.73 24.04
CA GLY A 282 23.96 58.04 24.20
C GLY A 282 24.33 58.34 25.66
N SER A 283 25.38 59.14 25.85
CA SER A 283 25.72 59.78 27.11
C SER A 283 26.28 61.18 26.87
N ASP A 284 25.76 62.17 27.60
CA ASP A 284 26.31 63.52 27.63
C ASP A 284 27.26 63.72 28.83
N ALA A 285 28.32 64.52 28.63
CA ALA A 285 29.29 64.88 29.65
C ALA A 285 28.75 65.94 30.62
N ASP A 286 27.88 66.83 30.14
CA ASP A 286 27.30 67.93 30.90
C ASP A 286 25.91 67.58 31.49
N GLY A 287 25.46 66.33 31.34
CA GLY A 287 24.28 65.74 31.99
C GLY A 287 22.92 65.98 31.31
N ASP A 288 22.85 66.36 30.04
CA ASP A 288 21.58 66.70 29.38
C ASP A 288 20.66 65.51 29.01
N PRO A 289 19.33 65.74 28.95
CA PRO A 289 18.38 64.77 28.41
C PRO A 289 18.55 64.60 26.90
N LEU A 290 18.94 63.40 26.47
CA LEU A 290 19.18 63.11 25.06
C LEU A 290 17.91 62.79 24.29
N THR A 291 17.91 63.17 23.01
CA THR A 291 16.90 62.84 22.01
C THR A 291 17.51 62.01 20.88
N TYR A 292 16.74 61.06 20.37
CA TYR A 292 17.17 60.12 19.32
C TYR A 292 16.28 60.31 18.08
N ALA A 293 16.90 60.48 16.91
CA ALA A 293 16.20 60.62 15.63
C ALA A 293 16.86 59.74 14.56
N GLY A 294 16.07 59.13 13.68
CA GLY A 294 16.55 58.29 12.59
C GLY A 294 15.46 58.10 11.52
N PRO A 295 15.79 57.46 10.39
CA PRO A 295 14.80 57.15 9.36
C PRO A 295 13.80 56.09 9.84
N ALA A 296 12.58 56.10 9.28
CA ALA A 296 11.58 55.05 9.54
C ALA A 296 11.71 53.83 8.60
N THR A 297 12.50 53.96 7.52
CA THR A 297 12.73 52.93 6.50
C THR A 297 14.13 53.10 5.89
N THR A 298 14.67 52.01 5.38
CA THR A 298 15.84 51.93 4.50
C THR A 298 15.42 51.35 3.16
N ASP A 299 16.35 51.15 2.22
CA ASP A 299 16.09 50.43 0.97
C ASP A 299 15.77 48.93 1.19
N LYS A 300 16.01 48.39 2.40
CA LYS A 300 15.89 46.95 2.71
C LYS A 300 14.96 46.61 3.87
N GLY A 301 14.46 47.59 4.62
CA GLY A 301 13.63 47.31 5.80
C GLY A 301 12.97 48.53 6.43
N ALA A 302 12.15 48.26 7.44
CA ALA A 302 11.56 49.28 8.31
C ALA A 302 12.35 49.41 9.62
N VAL A 303 12.47 50.64 10.13
CA VAL A 303 13.14 50.97 11.39
C VAL A 303 12.13 51.61 12.34
N SER A 304 11.91 50.98 13.49
CA SER A 304 11.13 51.54 14.60
C SER A 304 12.09 51.93 15.72
N LEU A 305 12.38 53.23 15.83
CA LEU A 305 13.24 53.82 16.87
C LEU A 305 12.38 54.39 18.00
N ALA A 306 12.68 54.02 19.25
CA ALA A 306 12.02 54.51 20.44
C ALA A 306 12.77 55.69 21.08
N ALA A 307 12.08 56.44 21.94
CA ALA A 307 12.61 57.65 22.57
C ALA A 307 13.75 57.39 23.59
N ASP A 308 13.99 56.14 23.98
CA ASP A 308 15.10 55.71 24.84
C ASP A 308 16.33 55.22 24.04
N GLY A 309 16.30 55.32 22.70
CA GLY A 309 17.35 54.85 21.81
C GLY A 309 17.26 53.37 21.45
N THR A 310 16.32 52.59 22.00
CA THR A 310 16.08 51.21 21.54
C THR A 310 15.46 51.20 20.15
N PHE A 311 15.76 50.18 19.34
CA PHE A 311 15.21 50.04 18.00
C PHE A 311 14.84 48.60 17.63
N VAL A 312 13.90 48.49 16.70
CA VAL A 312 13.54 47.26 15.98
C VAL A 312 13.71 47.52 14.49
N TYR A 313 14.48 46.68 13.82
CA TYR A 313 14.64 46.64 12.37
C TYR A 313 13.94 45.39 11.81
N THR A 314 13.11 45.59 10.79
CA THR A 314 12.37 44.50 10.10
C THR A 314 12.73 44.54 8.62
N PRO A 315 13.52 43.58 8.10
CA PRO A 315 13.85 43.52 6.67
C PRO A 315 12.62 43.17 5.81
N THR A 316 12.65 43.57 4.55
CA THR A 316 11.70 43.16 3.50
C THR A 316 11.96 41.71 3.06
N ALA A 317 10.97 41.07 2.43
CA ALA A 317 11.14 39.76 1.81
C ALA A 317 12.25 39.80 0.75
N ASP A 318 12.16 40.77 -0.17
CA ASP A 318 13.12 41.03 -1.26
C ASP A 318 14.58 41.13 -0.76
N ALA A 319 14.81 41.79 0.38
CA ALA A 319 16.15 41.90 0.98
C ALA A 319 16.65 40.57 1.58
N ARG A 320 15.76 39.78 2.19
CA ARG A 320 16.09 38.44 2.70
C ARG A 320 16.34 37.45 1.56
N HIS A 321 15.63 37.60 0.44
CA HIS A 321 15.85 36.81 -0.78
C HIS A 321 17.19 37.15 -1.44
N ALA A 322 17.47 38.44 -1.63
CA ALA A 322 18.78 38.91 -2.10
C ALA A 322 19.94 38.43 -1.21
N ALA A 323 19.72 38.30 0.10
CA ALA A 323 20.70 37.73 1.04
C ALA A 323 20.83 36.20 0.96
N ALA A 324 19.83 35.47 0.45
CA ALA A 324 19.81 34.02 0.30
C ALA A 324 20.53 33.53 -0.97
N SER A 325 20.47 34.30 -2.06
CA SER A 325 21.06 33.95 -3.36
C SER A 325 22.48 33.38 -3.26
N ALA A 326 22.79 32.36 -4.07
CA ALA A 326 24.08 31.67 -4.03
C ALA A 326 25.28 32.57 -4.36
N VAL A 327 25.05 33.74 -4.97
CA VAL A 327 26.07 34.76 -5.28
C VAL A 327 26.04 35.98 -4.34
N ALA A 328 25.17 35.99 -3.34
CA ALA A 328 24.93 37.13 -2.46
C ALA A 328 26.18 37.60 -1.71
N THR A 329 26.48 38.89 -1.80
CA THR A 329 27.68 39.54 -1.27
C THR A 329 27.48 40.01 0.19
N ALA A 330 28.52 40.62 0.77
CA ALA A 330 28.40 41.28 2.06
C ALA A 330 27.43 42.48 2.05
N VAL A 331 27.23 43.13 0.88
CA VAL A 331 26.23 44.20 0.74
C VAL A 331 24.83 43.63 0.89
N ASP A 332 24.52 42.54 0.18
CA ASP A 332 23.16 41.97 0.18
C ASP A 332 22.76 41.46 1.57
N LYS A 333 23.73 40.94 2.32
CA LYS A 333 23.58 40.39 3.68
C LYS A 333 23.64 41.43 4.81
N THR A 334 23.78 42.72 4.52
CA THR A 334 23.79 43.79 5.55
C THR A 334 22.96 45.00 5.15
N ASP A 335 22.51 45.76 6.14
CA ASP A 335 21.85 47.06 5.95
C ASP A 335 22.35 48.08 6.97
N THR A 336 22.23 49.37 6.67
CA THR A 336 22.76 50.45 7.50
C THR A 336 21.83 51.66 7.56
N PHE A 337 21.63 52.22 8.75
CA PHE A 337 20.94 53.48 8.94
C PHE A 337 21.65 54.36 9.97
N THR A 338 21.45 55.68 9.89
CA THR A 338 22.05 56.64 10.84
C THR A 338 21.02 57.04 11.88
N VAL A 339 21.44 57.07 13.15
CA VAL A 339 20.69 57.67 14.26
C VAL A 339 21.47 58.87 14.77
N THR A 340 20.85 60.04 14.69
CA THR A 340 21.33 61.28 15.31
C THR A 340 20.93 61.28 16.78
N VAL A 341 21.91 61.47 17.67
CA VAL A 341 21.68 61.72 19.10
C VAL A 341 21.96 63.18 19.39
N SER A 342 21.04 63.89 20.05
CA SER A 342 21.11 65.34 20.28
C SER A 342 20.76 65.74 21.71
N ASP A 343 21.52 66.69 22.27
CA ASP A 343 21.30 67.29 23.59
C ASP A 343 20.20 68.38 23.60
N GLY A 344 19.79 68.88 22.44
CA GLY A 344 18.82 69.97 22.30
C GLY A 344 19.37 71.39 22.52
N TYR A 345 20.64 71.53 22.88
CA TYR A 345 21.34 72.80 23.08
C TYR A 345 22.36 73.11 21.96
N GLY A 346 22.64 72.14 21.09
CA GLY A 346 23.36 72.34 19.84
C GLY A 346 24.48 71.34 19.57
N GLY A 347 24.75 70.43 20.50
CA GLY A 347 25.60 69.28 20.27
C GLY A 347 24.79 68.09 19.75
N SER A 348 25.37 67.39 18.78
CA SER A 348 24.81 66.14 18.29
C SER A 348 25.90 65.21 17.74
N VAL A 349 25.60 63.92 17.71
CA VAL A 349 26.45 62.89 17.11
C VAL A 349 25.61 61.97 16.21
N ASP A 350 26.05 61.80 14.97
CA ASP A 350 25.48 60.85 14.03
C ASP A 350 26.15 59.48 14.21
N THR A 351 25.32 58.46 14.45
CA THR A 351 25.78 57.10 14.76
C THR A 351 25.25 56.13 13.71
N VAL A 352 26.15 55.48 12.95
CA VAL A 352 25.76 54.47 11.97
C VAL A 352 25.47 53.14 12.67
N VAL A 353 24.23 52.69 12.58
CA VAL A 353 23.80 51.35 12.96
C VAL A 353 23.96 50.44 11.74
N SER A 354 24.60 49.29 11.91
CA SER A 354 24.70 48.23 10.91
C SER A 354 23.95 47.00 11.41
N VAL A 355 23.10 46.42 10.58
CA VAL A 355 22.31 45.21 10.90
C VAL A 355 22.61 44.11 9.88
N GLU A 356 22.54 42.85 10.32
CA GLU A 356 22.62 41.69 9.43
C GLU A 356 21.22 41.35 8.88
N VAL A 357 21.14 41.04 7.59
CA VAL A 357 19.91 40.57 6.94
C VAL A 357 19.97 39.05 6.87
N SER A 358 19.10 38.35 7.62
CA SER A 358 19.09 36.88 7.56
C SER A 358 18.43 36.40 6.25
N PRO A 359 19.03 35.39 5.58
CA PRO A 359 18.48 34.89 4.32
C PRO A 359 17.09 34.26 4.51
N LEU A 360 16.31 34.28 3.43
CA LEU A 360 15.09 33.50 3.22
C LEU A 360 14.95 33.22 1.72
N ASN A 361 14.56 32.00 1.35
CA ASN A 361 14.19 31.61 -0.02
C ASN A 361 13.11 30.53 0.11
N GLU A 362 11.98 30.67 -0.58
CA GLU A 362 10.91 29.67 -0.61
C GLU A 362 11.09 28.71 -1.80
N ALA A 363 11.36 27.43 -1.51
CA ALA A 363 11.69 26.46 -2.57
C ALA A 363 10.56 26.26 -3.62
N PRO A 364 10.89 25.97 -4.89
CA PRO A 364 9.92 25.94 -5.99
C PRO A 364 8.75 24.98 -5.75
N VAL A 365 7.51 25.41 -6.02
CA VAL A 365 6.32 24.57 -5.83
C VAL A 365 5.82 24.07 -7.18
N GLY A 366 5.57 22.76 -7.32
CA GLY A 366 5.21 22.19 -8.62
C GLY A 366 4.54 20.82 -8.59
N GLY A 367 4.17 20.37 -9.79
CA GLY A 367 3.50 19.10 -10.06
C GLY A 367 3.82 18.57 -11.46
N VAL A 368 3.15 17.48 -11.86
CA VAL A 368 3.42 16.81 -13.13
C VAL A 368 2.14 16.47 -13.90
N SER A 369 2.18 16.67 -15.21
CA SER A 369 1.22 16.13 -16.17
C SER A 369 1.88 15.00 -16.98
N VAL A 370 1.18 13.87 -17.10
CA VAL A 370 1.68 12.65 -17.76
C VAL A 370 0.68 12.25 -18.84
N GLY A 371 1.14 12.13 -20.09
CA GLY A 371 0.31 11.66 -21.21
C GLY A 371 0.08 10.15 -21.19
N THR A 372 -0.85 9.68 -22.02
CA THR A 372 -1.04 8.24 -22.25
C THR A 372 0.12 7.65 -23.06
N PRO A 373 0.51 6.38 -22.83
CA PRO A 373 1.46 5.69 -23.70
C PRO A 373 0.98 5.60 -25.14
N ASP A 374 1.88 5.87 -26.08
CA ASP A 374 1.72 5.55 -27.49
C ASP A 374 1.57 4.02 -27.68
N PRO A 375 0.62 3.52 -28.49
CA PRO A 375 0.34 2.08 -28.56
C PRO A 375 1.46 1.30 -29.25
N ASP A 376 2.03 1.83 -30.33
CA ASP A 376 3.01 1.13 -31.16
C ASP A 376 4.40 1.13 -30.51
N THR A 377 4.85 2.30 -30.05
CA THR A 377 6.18 2.50 -29.46
C THR A 377 6.22 2.31 -27.93
N GLY A 378 5.09 2.53 -27.24
CA GLY A 378 5.03 2.57 -25.77
C GLY A 378 5.54 3.88 -25.16
N ARG A 379 5.93 4.85 -26.00
CA ARG A 379 6.50 6.14 -25.57
C ARG A 379 5.46 6.95 -24.79
N VAL A 380 5.86 7.47 -23.64
CA VAL A 380 5.09 8.44 -22.83
C VAL A 380 5.76 9.80 -22.94
N THR A 381 4.97 10.85 -23.11
CA THR A 381 5.43 12.24 -23.00
C THR A 381 4.64 12.97 -21.93
N GLY A 382 5.28 13.89 -21.22
CA GLY A 382 4.63 14.71 -20.21
C GLY A 382 5.43 15.97 -19.90
N ARG A 383 5.06 16.66 -18.83
CA ARG A 383 5.73 17.88 -18.39
C ARG A 383 5.63 18.02 -16.88
N VAL A 384 6.75 18.33 -16.24
CA VAL A 384 6.80 18.86 -14.88
C VAL A 384 6.67 20.37 -14.98
N THR A 385 5.78 20.94 -14.16
CA THR A 385 5.49 22.38 -14.12
C THR A 385 5.60 22.86 -12.69
N ALA A 386 6.37 23.92 -12.48
CA ALA A 386 6.57 24.52 -11.17
C ALA A 386 6.55 26.04 -11.29
N THR A 387 6.33 26.70 -10.16
CA THR A 387 6.38 28.15 -9.97
C THR A 387 7.18 28.42 -8.71
N ASP A 388 8.02 29.42 -8.79
CA ASP A 388 8.77 29.92 -7.64
C ASP A 388 7.96 30.99 -6.89
N PRO A 389 7.91 31.01 -5.55
CA PRO A 389 7.20 32.04 -4.79
C PRO A 389 7.91 33.39 -4.77
N ASP A 390 9.24 33.40 -4.68
CA ASP A 390 10.07 34.61 -4.71
C ASP A 390 10.32 35.09 -6.16
N GLY A 391 10.27 34.16 -7.12
CA GLY A 391 10.19 34.42 -8.57
C GLY A 391 11.39 33.93 -9.37
N ASP A 392 12.25 33.09 -8.78
CA ASP A 392 13.56 32.74 -9.34
C ASP A 392 13.51 31.87 -10.61
N PRO A 393 14.57 31.91 -11.46
CA PRO A 393 14.68 31.10 -12.67
C PRO A 393 14.80 29.60 -12.40
N LEU A 394 13.75 28.84 -12.73
CA LEU A 394 13.70 27.40 -12.46
C LEU A 394 14.51 26.54 -13.44
N THR A 395 15.32 25.63 -12.91
CA THR A 395 16.06 24.59 -13.64
C THR A 395 15.47 23.21 -13.37
N TYR A 396 15.17 22.45 -14.44
CA TYR A 396 14.62 21.09 -14.38
C TYR A 396 15.69 20.04 -14.68
N THR A 397 15.88 19.08 -13.78
CA THR A 397 16.85 17.98 -13.93
C THR A 397 16.23 16.61 -13.62
N GLY A 398 16.72 15.55 -14.24
CA GLY A 398 16.22 14.19 -13.99
C GLY A 398 17.16 13.12 -14.58
N PRO A 399 16.90 11.83 -14.31
CA PRO A 399 17.74 10.73 -14.79
C PRO A 399 17.62 10.54 -16.31
N ALA A 400 18.70 10.07 -16.94
CA ALA A 400 18.72 9.70 -18.37
C ALA A 400 18.05 8.33 -18.65
N SER A 401 17.76 7.54 -17.61
CA SER A 401 17.17 6.21 -17.71
C SER A 401 16.66 5.72 -16.36
N THR A 402 15.69 4.81 -16.38
CA THR A 402 15.31 3.96 -15.25
C THR A 402 15.75 2.51 -15.51
N ALA A 403 15.39 1.58 -14.63
CA ALA A 403 15.56 0.14 -14.90
C ALA A 403 14.64 -0.39 -16.02
N LYS A 404 13.62 0.37 -16.44
CA LYS A 404 12.63 -0.05 -17.45
C LYS A 404 12.68 0.75 -18.74
N ALA A 405 13.29 1.94 -18.76
CA ALA A 405 13.19 2.90 -19.86
C ALA A 405 14.40 3.83 -20.04
N ALA A 406 14.53 4.40 -21.24
CA ALA A 406 15.27 5.64 -21.44
C ALA A 406 14.39 6.85 -21.06
N VAL A 407 14.98 7.88 -20.45
CA VAL A 407 14.29 9.09 -20.01
C VAL A 407 15.05 10.31 -20.49
N THR A 408 14.34 11.33 -20.96
CA THR A 408 14.90 12.64 -21.28
C THR A 408 14.05 13.72 -20.64
N VAL A 409 14.69 14.65 -19.93
CA VAL A 409 14.07 15.86 -19.36
C VAL A 409 14.70 17.05 -20.06
N ALA A 410 13.86 17.95 -20.59
CA ALA A 410 14.28 19.19 -21.21
C ALA A 410 14.27 20.34 -20.20
N ALA A 411 14.99 21.41 -20.50
CA ALA A 411 15.13 22.58 -19.63
C ALA A 411 13.81 23.34 -19.35
N ASP A 412 12.75 23.05 -20.10
CA ASP A 412 11.40 23.59 -19.91
C ASP A 412 10.49 22.67 -19.04
N GLY A 413 11.06 21.61 -18.45
CA GLY A 413 10.34 20.60 -17.67
C GLY A 413 9.60 19.56 -18.51
N ALA A 414 9.59 19.66 -19.85
CA ALA A 414 9.01 18.61 -20.70
C ALA A 414 9.86 17.33 -20.64
N PHE A 415 9.23 16.16 -20.67
CA PHE A 415 9.93 14.89 -20.64
C PHE A 415 9.40 13.88 -21.66
N THR A 416 10.28 12.97 -22.07
CA THR A 416 9.94 11.74 -22.80
C THR A 416 10.47 10.54 -22.03
N TYR A 417 9.63 9.54 -21.84
CA TYR A 417 9.93 8.21 -21.29
C TYR A 417 9.69 7.17 -22.39
N LEU A 418 10.68 6.32 -22.67
CA LEU A 418 10.61 5.29 -23.70
C LEU A 418 10.92 3.91 -23.07
N PRO A 419 9.90 3.07 -22.80
CA PRO A 419 10.12 1.76 -22.17
C PRO A 419 10.84 0.80 -23.11
N THR A 420 11.68 -0.04 -22.51
CA THR A 420 12.35 -1.17 -23.18
C THR A 420 11.34 -2.23 -23.63
N ALA A 421 11.71 -3.02 -24.64
CA ALA A 421 10.90 -4.14 -25.10
C ALA A 421 10.61 -5.14 -23.96
N GLU A 422 11.62 -5.50 -23.18
CA GLU A 422 11.54 -6.29 -21.94
C GLU A 422 10.48 -5.75 -20.97
N ALA A 423 10.46 -4.44 -20.69
CA ALA A 423 9.48 -3.86 -19.77
C ALA A 423 8.05 -3.91 -20.34
N ARG A 424 7.88 -3.71 -21.66
CA ARG A 424 6.58 -3.87 -22.33
C ARG A 424 6.10 -5.32 -22.39
N HIS A 425 7.02 -6.26 -22.55
CA HIS A 425 6.76 -7.70 -22.51
C HIS A 425 6.30 -8.13 -21.13
N ARG A 426 7.04 -7.77 -20.07
CA ARG A 426 6.60 -8.10 -18.70
C ARG A 426 5.29 -7.43 -18.30
N ALA A 427 5.00 -6.22 -18.79
CA ALA A 427 3.70 -5.59 -18.58
C ALA A 427 2.52 -6.35 -19.24
N ALA A 428 2.79 -7.21 -20.24
CA ALA A 428 1.79 -8.00 -20.95
C ALA A 428 1.39 -9.31 -20.25
N ALA A 429 2.14 -9.77 -19.23
CA ALA A 429 1.88 -11.06 -18.59
C ALA A 429 0.46 -11.10 -18.00
N VAL A 430 -0.24 -12.24 -18.10
CA VAL A 430 -1.56 -12.40 -17.47
C VAL A 430 -1.48 -12.30 -15.93
N THR A 431 -0.29 -12.51 -15.37
CA THR A 431 0.07 -12.34 -13.96
C THR A 431 0.73 -10.98 -13.63
N ALA A 432 0.95 -10.10 -14.61
CA ALA A 432 1.73 -8.88 -14.45
C ALA A 432 1.11 -7.94 -13.40
N THR A 433 1.94 -7.51 -12.45
CA THR A 433 1.52 -6.68 -11.32
C THR A 433 1.42 -5.20 -11.72
N VAL A 434 0.96 -4.35 -10.79
CA VAL A 434 1.04 -2.89 -10.97
C VAL A 434 2.49 -2.44 -11.19
N ALA A 435 3.46 -3.04 -10.51
CA ALA A 435 4.88 -2.67 -10.60
C ALA A 435 5.54 -3.08 -11.93
N ASP A 436 4.97 -4.03 -12.67
CA ASP A 436 5.36 -4.37 -14.04
C ASP A 436 4.70 -3.44 -15.06
N LYS A 437 3.51 -2.90 -14.74
CA LYS A 437 2.68 -2.04 -15.60
C LYS A 437 2.90 -0.54 -15.39
N THR A 438 3.72 -0.13 -14.42
CA THR A 438 4.12 1.26 -14.17
C THR A 438 5.62 1.39 -13.97
N ASP A 439 6.13 2.61 -14.05
CA ASP A 439 7.47 2.95 -13.58
C ASP A 439 7.49 4.34 -12.94
N THR A 440 8.52 4.63 -12.16
CA THR A 440 8.67 5.93 -11.49
C THR A 440 10.08 6.48 -11.63
N PHE A 441 10.17 7.81 -11.77
CA PHE A 441 11.42 8.56 -11.69
C PHE A 441 11.17 9.93 -11.05
N THR A 442 12.23 10.59 -10.60
CA THR A 442 12.14 11.92 -10.00
C THR A 442 12.69 12.96 -10.97
N VAL A 443 12.01 14.08 -11.08
CA VAL A 443 12.53 15.32 -11.65
C VAL A 443 12.76 16.29 -10.50
N THR A 444 13.99 16.75 -10.33
CA THR A 444 14.32 17.79 -9.36
C THR A 444 14.22 19.15 -10.05
N VAL A 445 13.45 20.04 -9.45
CA VAL A 445 13.34 21.46 -9.82
C VAL A 445 14.14 22.25 -8.80
N THR A 446 15.05 23.11 -9.26
CA THR A 446 15.81 24.03 -8.39
C THR A 446 15.66 25.47 -8.88
N ASP A 447 15.71 26.41 -7.95
CA ASP A 447 16.00 27.83 -8.22
C ASP A 447 17.54 28.04 -8.31
N ASP A 448 18.02 29.29 -8.33
CA ASP A 448 19.43 29.66 -8.18
C ASP A 448 19.80 30.29 -6.81
N SER A 449 18.84 30.33 -5.87
CA SER A 449 19.00 30.75 -4.47
C SER A 449 19.17 29.58 -3.47
N GLY A 450 19.17 28.34 -3.95
CA GLY A 450 19.49 27.12 -3.20
C GLY A 450 18.30 26.26 -2.78
N GLY A 451 17.07 26.61 -3.16
CA GLY A 451 15.87 25.79 -2.95
C GLY A 451 15.72 24.69 -4.00
N SER A 452 15.00 23.63 -3.63
CA SER A 452 14.94 22.40 -4.43
C SER A 452 13.71 21.54 -4.09
N THR A 453 12.89 21.23 -5.09
CA THR A 453 11.71 20.38 -4.97
C THR A 453 11.80 19.15 -5.88
N ALA A 454 11.56 17.97 -5.30
CA ALA A 454 11.58 16.69 -5.99
C ALA A 454 10.17 16.28 -6.44
N VAL A 455 9.87 16.38 -7.73
CA VAL A 455 8.60 15.95 -8.32
C VAL A 455 8.71 14.50 -8.78
N GLN A 456 7.96 13.59 -8.14
CA GLN A 456 7.88 12.20 -8.57
C GLN A 456 6.96 12.06 -9.79
N VAL A 457 7.51 11.53 -10.88
CA VAL A 457 6.79 11.20 -12.10
C VAL A 457 6.47 9.71 -12.10
N THR A 458 5.19 9.38 -12.22
CA THR A 458 4.71 8.00 -12.39
C THR A 458 4.13 7.83 -13.79
N VAL A 459 4.63 6.85 -14.54
CA VAL A 459 4.19 6.53 -15.90
C VAL A 459 3.58 5.14 -15.96
N THR A 460 2.62 4.93 -16.86
CA THR A 460 2.13 3.60 -17.23
C THR A 460 2.95 3.04 -18.39
N ILE A 461 3.05 1.71 -18.47
CA ILE A 461 3.75 1.01 -19.54
C ILE A 461 2.71 0.35 -20.43
N SER A 462 2.70 0.70 -21.72
CA SER A 462 1.89 -0.01 -22.73
C SER A 462 2.43 -1.44 -22.87
N PRO A 463 1.63 -2.49 -22.62
CA PRO A 463 2.08 -3.86 -22.86
C PRO A 463 2.40 -4.09 -24.33
N ARG A 464 3.24 -5.08 -24.62
CA ARG A 464 3.48 -5.60 -25.97
C ARG A 464 3.94 -7.04 -25.91
N ASN A 465 3.28 -7.91 -26.66
CA ASN A 465 3.59 -9.33 -26.80
C ASN A 465 3.27 -9.76 -28.24
N SER A 466 3.96 -10.77 -28.77
CA SER A 466 3.84 -11.30 -30.14
C SER A 466 3.33 -12.74 -30.11
N ALA A 467 2.00 -12.91 -30.08
CA ALA A 467 1.33 -14.19 -29.89
C ALA A 467 1.91 -15.37 -30.72
N PRO A 468 1.95 -16.59 -30.16
CA PRO A 468 2.65 -17.72 -30.76
C PRO A 468 2.08 -18.15 -32.10
N VAL A 469 2.97 -18.58 -33.00
CA VAL A 469 2.64 -18.99 -34.37
C VAL A 469 2.62 -20.51 -34.47
N SER A 470 1.59 -21.06 -35.12
CA SER A 470 1.48 -22.50 -35.34
C SER A 470 2.50 -23.01 -36.38
N GLY A 471 3.25 -24.04 -36.02
CA GLY A 471 3.99 -24.91 -36.94
C GLY A 471 3.17 -26.10 -37.45
N GLY A 472 1.87 -26.16 -37.12
CA GLY A 472 0.94 -27.23 -37.50
C GLY A 472 0.86 -28.40 -36.49
N ALA A 473 0.17 -29.45 -36.91
CA ALA A 473 -0.05 -30.68 -36.15
C ALA A 473 0.34 -31.91 -36.98
N VAL A 474 0.89 -32.93 -36.33
CA VAL A 474 1.20 -34.23 -36.93
C VAL A 474 0.57 -35.33 -36.09
N ALA A 475 -0.37 -36.06 -36.68
CA ALA A 475 -0.96 -37.27 -36.11
C ALA A 475 -0.25 -38.52 -36.68
N GLY A 476 0.00 -39.51 -35.83
CA GLY A 476 0.45 -40.83 -36.24
C GLY A 476 -0.68 -41.69 -36.81
N ALA A 477 -0.34 -42.87 -37.33
CA ALA A 477 -1.34 -43.88 -37.63
C ALA A 477 -1.97 -44.43 -36.33
N PRO A 478 -3.26 -44.81 -36.31
CA PRO A 478 -3.86 -45.45 -35.15
C PRO A 478 -3.20 -46.79 -34.82
N ASP A 479 -3.10 -47.13 -33.55
CA ASP A 479 -2.77 -48.50 -33.13
C ASP A 479 -3.86 -49.48 -33.61
N ALA A 480 -3.43 -50.58 -34.24
CA ALA A 480 -4.33 -51.54 -34.88
C ALA A 480 -5.23 -52.30 -33.89
N THR A 481 -4.90 -52.34 -32.60
CA THR A 481 -5.67 -53.08 -31.58
C THR A 481 -6.65 -52.14 -30.87
N SER A 482 -6.13 -51.06 -30.30
CA SER A 482 -6.85 -50.10 -29.44
C SER A 482 -7.50 -48.94 -30.20
N GLY A 483 -6.99 -48.59 -31.38
CA GLY A 483 -7.38 -47.39 -32.13
C GLY A 483 -6.77 -46.09 -31.61
N VAL A 484 -5.91 -46.13 -30.59
CA VAL A 484 -5.24 -44.95 -30.03
C VAL A 484 -4.32 -44.30 -31.06
N VAL A 485 -4.40 -42.98 -31.18
CA VAL A 485 -3.53 -42.15 -32.03
C VAL A 485 -2.64 -41.29 -31.13
N THR A 486 -1.34 -41.29 -31.39
CA THR A 486 -0.40 -40.36 -30.76
C THR A 486 0.15 -39.38 -31.80
N GLY A 487 0.58 -38.21 -31.34
CA GLY A 487 1.12 -37.18 -32.23
C GLY A 487 1.70 -35.99 -31.47
N SER A 488 1.93 -34.91 -32.21
CA SER A 488 2.47 -33.66 -31.67
C SER A 488 1.92 -32.44 -32.42
N VAL A 489 1.64 -31.38 -31.69
CA VAL A 489 1.53 -30.03 -32.26
C VAL A 489 2.84 -29.27 -32.09
N VAL A 490 3.12 -28.33 -32.98
CA VAL A 490 4.27 -27.43 -32.90
C VAL A 490 3.77 -25.99 -32.90
N ALA A 491 4.31 -25.17 -32.01
CA ALA A 491 4.16 -23.73 -32.02
C ALA A 491 5.53 -23.09 -31.71
N LEU A 492 5.72 -21.87 -32.19
CA LEU A 492 6.91 -21.05 -31.92
C LEU A 492 6.47 -19.69 -31.44
N ASP A 493 7.11 -19.21 -30.39
CA ASP A 493 6.95 -17.84 -29.91
C ASP A 493 8.04 -16.92 -30.49
N ALA A 494 7.72 -15.65 -30.69
CA ALA A 494 8.64 -14.67 -31.30
C ALA A 494 9.39 -13.81 -30.28
N ASP A 495 8.84 -13.60 -29.09
CA ASP A 495 9.51 -12.88 -27.99
C ASP A 495 10.27 -13.87 -27.06
N GLY A 496 9.87 -15.15 -27.03
CA GLY A 496 10.63 -16.28 -26.48
C GLY A 496 9.90 -17.11 -25.42
N ASP A 497 8.57 -16.99 -25.33
CA ASP A 497 7.79 -17.42 -24.17
C ASP A 497 7.69 -18.92 -23.89
N SER A 498 7.39 -19.25 -22.63
CA SER A 498 7.12 -20.62 -22.18
C SER A 498 5.70 -21.05 -22.54
N LEU A 499 5.57 -21.80 -23.64
CA LEU A 499 4.28 -22.21 -24.18
C LEU A 499 3.54 -23.25 -23.31
N SER A 500 2.26 -22.96 -23.05
CA SER A 500 1.31 -23.84 -22.38
C SER A 500 0.30 -24.45 -23.37
N TYR A 501 -0.12 -25.69 -23.16
CA TYR A 501 -0.92 -26.47 -24.10
C TYR A 501 -2.21 -26.97 -23.46
N SER A 502 -3.33 -26.88 -24.18
CA SER A 502 -4.63 -27.42 -23.76
C SER A 502 -5.38 -27.99 -24.97
N ALA A 503 -6.08 -29.12 -24.81
CA ALA A 503 -6.84 -29.76 -25.87
C ALA A 503 -8.35 -29.64 -25.62
N SER A 504 -9.12 -29.36 -26.67
CA SER A 504 -10.59 -29.44 -26.62
C SER A 504 -11.04 -30.91 -26.60
N THR A 505 -12.19 -31.19 -25.99
CA THR A 505 -12.82 -32.51 -26.08
C THR A 505 -13.17 -32.82 -27.56
N PRO A 506 -12.72 -33.95 -28.13
CA PRO A 506 -13.11 -34.40 -29.46
C PRO A 506 -14.53 -35.01 -29.46
N ALA A 507 -15.11 -35.24 -30.64
CA ALA A 507 -16.51 -35.67 -30.74
C ALA A 507 -16.73 -37.18 -30.60
N ARG A 508 -15.71 -38.00 -30.87
CA ARG A 508 -15.79 -39.47 -30.96
C ARG A 508 -14.78 -40.19 -30.05
N GLY A 509 -14.28 -39.51 -29.01
CA GLY A 509 -13.27 -40.08 -28.10
C GLY A 509 -12.86 -39.13 -26.97
N THR A 510 -11.62 -39.27 -26.50
CA THR A 510 -10.97 -38.32 -25.59
C THR A 510 -9.61 -37.90 -26.15
N ALA A 511 -9.16 -36.70 -25.81
CA ALA A 511 -7.85 -36.17 -26.18
C ALA A 511 -7.14 -35.61 -24.95
N SER A 512 -5.81 -35.80 -24.88
CA SER A 512 -4.93 -35.21 -23.88
C SER A 512 -3.67 -34.66 -24.56
N VAL A 513 -3.10 -33.59 -24.01
CA VAL A 513 -1.87 -32.97 -24.50
C VAL A 513 -0.93 -32.69 -23.33
N ALA A 514 0.35 -32.96 -23.52
CA ALA A 514 1.42 -32.68 -22.57
C ALA A 514 2.04 -31.30 -22.83
N GLY A 515 2.74 -30.74 -21.83
CA GLY A 515 3.40 -29.43 -21.92
C GLY A 515 4.53 -29.30 -22.96
N ASN A 516 4.83 -30.35 -23.72
CA ASN A 516 5.75 -30.34 -24.85
C ASN A 516 5.04 -30.45 -26.22
N GLY A 517 3.72 -30.24 -26.27
CA GLY A 517 2.90 -30.35 -27.49
C GLY A 517 2.57 -31.78 -27.93
N SER A 518 3.12 -32.82 -27.28
CA SER A 518 2.75 -34.21 -27.58
C SER A 518 1.32 -34.50 -27.13
N PHE A 519 0.50 -35.10 -28.01
CA PHE A 519 -0.89 -35.47 -27.70
C PHE A 519 -1.14 -36.97 -27.82
N THR A 520 -2.18 -37.43 -27.11
CA THR A 520 -2.78 -38.76 -27.25
C THR A 520 -4.28 -38.60 -27.44
N TYR A 521 -4.82 -39.28 -28.46
CA TYR A 521 -6.24 -39.40 -28.73
C TYR A 521 -6.68 -40.86 -28.58
N THR A 522 -7.77 -41.09 -27.86
CA THR A 522 -8.35 -42.41 -27.63
C THR A 522 -9.81 -42.40 -28.11
N PRO A 523 -10.15 -43.08 -29.22
CA PRO A 523 -11.53 -43.15 -29.71
C PRO A 523 -12.41 -43.95 -28.74
N SER A 524 -13.72 -43.67 -28.72
CA SER A 524 -14.69 -44.50 -27.99
C SER A 524 -14.93 -45.83 -28.71
N ASP A 525 -15.38 -46.85 -27.97
CA ASP A 525 -15.77 -48.13 -28.60
C ASP A 525 -16.94 -47.95 -29.57
N SER A 526 -17.91 -47.07 -29.25
CA SER A 526 -19.03 -46.74 -30.15
C SER A 526 -18.57 -46.07 -31.44
N ALA A 527 -17.54 -45.21 -31.39
CA ALA A 527 -16.92 -44.62 -32.57
C ALA A 527 -16.20 -45.66 -33.43
N ARG A 528 -15.46 -46.58 -32.80
CA ARG A 528 -14.77 -47.66 -33.51
C ARG A 528 -15.75 -48.67 -34.14
N GLN A 529 -16.89 -48.92 -33.51
CA GLN A 529 -17.97 -49.71 -34.09
C GLN A 529 -18.63 -48.99 -35.27
N ALA A 530 -18.94 -47.68 -35.14
CA ALA A 530 -19.45 -46.87 -36.24
C ALA A 530 -18.49 -46.84 -37.44
N ALA A 531 -17.17 -46.71 -37.21
CA ALA A 531 -16.14 -46.80 -38.24
C ALA A 531 -16.03 -48.20 -38.90
N ALA A 532 -16.54 -49.25 -38.26
CA ALA A 532 -16.53 -50.64 -38.72
C ALA A 532 -17.83 -51.08 -39.43
N ALA A 533 -18.89 -50.26 -39.42
CA ALA A 533 -20.14 -50.57 -40.10
C ALA A 533 -19.93 -50.71 -41.63
N PRO A 534 -20.66 -51.60 -42.33
CA PRO A 534 -20.59 -51.72 -43.80
C PRO A 534 -20.85 -50.40 -44.53
N GLU A 535 -21.74 -49.58 -43.99
CA GLU A 535 -22.16 -48.27 -44.46
C GLU A 535 -21.36 -47.08 -43.87
N ALA A 536 -20.32 -47.34 -43.08
CA ALA A 536 -19.54 -46.31 -42.37
C ALA A 536 -19.01 -45.21 -43.30
N THR A 537 -19.30 -43.94 -42.98
CA THR A 537 -18.85 -42.80 -43.79
C THR A 537 -17.41 -42.39 -43.44
N ASP A 538 -16.81 -41.51 -44.25
CA ASP A 538 -15.51 -40.93 -43.93
C ASP A 538 -15.57 -40.09 -42.63
N ALA A 539 -16.74 -39.52 -42.31
CA ALA A 539 -16.97 -38.79 -41.07
C ALA A 539 -17.08 -39.70 -39.83
N ASP A 540 -17.30 -41.01 -40.01
CA ASP A 540 -17.26 -42.03 -38.93
C ASP A 540 -15.85 -42.59 -38.72
N LYS A 541 -15.01 -42.53 -39.76
CA LYS A 541 -13.61 -42.97 -39.77
C LYS A 541 -12.63 -41.85 -39.39
N ALA A 542 -13.13 -40.68 -38.99
CA ALA A 542 -12.35 -39.51 -38.61
C ALA A 542 -12.96 -38.79 -37.39
N ASP A 543 -12.10 -38.10 -36.66
CA ASP A 543 -12.46 -37.21 -35.55
C ASP A 543 -11.50 -36.02 -35.53
N ALA A 544 -11.85 -34.95 -34.80
CA ALA A 544 -11.05 -33.74 -34.73
C ALA A 544 -11.15 -33.04 -33.36
N PHE A 545 -10.09 -32.36 -32.98
CA PHE A 545 -10.03 -31.46 -31.82
C PHE A 545 -9.08 -30.30 -32.11
N THR A 546 -9.10 -29.29 -31.25
CA THR A 546 -8.17 -28.17 -31.29
C THR A 546 -7.21 -28.28 -30.11
N VAL A 547 -5.92 -28.06 -30.34
CA VAL A 547 -4.97 -27.74 -29.28
C VAL A 547 -4.76 -26.23 -29.26
N THR A 548 -5.18 -25.59 -28.18
CA THR A 548 -4.89 -24.18 -27.93
C THR A 548 -3.55 -24.07 -27.23
N VAL A 549 -2.63 -23.31 -27.83
CA VAL A 549 -1.31 -22.99 -27.28
C VAL A 549 -1.33 -21.53 -26.81
N SER A 550 -0.85 -21.26 -25.59
CA SER A 550 -0.85 -19.92 -24.97
C SER A 550 0.51 -19.58 -24.38
N ASP A 551 0.93 -18.34 -24.55
CA ASP A 551 2.23 -17.79 -24.12
C ASP A 551 2.27 -17.34 -22.65
N GLY A 552 1.11 -17.07 -22.04
CA GLY A 552 1.02 -16.48 -20.70
C GLY A 552 1.13 -14.95 -20.67
N HIS A 553 1.27 -14.31 -21.83
CA HIS A 553 1.28 -12.86 -22.07
C HIS A 553 0.09 -12.40 -22.95
N GLY A 554 -0.99 -13.18 -22.91
CA GLY A 554 -2.29 -12.87 -23.52
C GLY A 554 -2.44 -13.25 -24.98
N GLY A 555 -1.39 -13.78 -25.62
CA GLY A 555 -1.46 -14.34 -26.95
C GLY A 555 -1.76 -15.84 -26.93
N SER A 556 -2.39 -16.33 -27.99
CA SER A 556 -2.64 -17.76 -28.17
C SER A 556 -2.92 -18.11 -29.62
N VAL A 557 -2.70 -19.38 -29.97
CA VAL A 557 -3.03 -19.95 -31.27
C VAL A 557 -3.79 -21.26 -31.13
N ALA A 558 -4.87 -21.38 -31.89
CA ALA A 558 -5.66 -22.58 -32.01
C ALA A 558 -5.11 -23.45 -33.16
N ILE A 559 -4.60 -24.64 -32.83
CA ILE A 559 -4.05 -25.59 -33.80
C ILE A 559 -5.07 -26.73 -34.00
N PRO A 560 -5.73 -26.84 -35.17
CA PRO A 560 -6.63 -27.95 -35.44
C PRO A 560 -5.84 -29.25 -35.63
N VAL A 561 -6.34 -30.32 -35.03
CA VAL A 561 -5.80 -31.68 -35.12
C VAL A 561 -6.89 -32.60 -35.68
N SER A 562 -6.58 -33.32 -36.74
CA SER A 562 -7.45 -34.36 -37.31
C SER A 562 -6.82 -35.72 -37.09
N VAL A 563 -7.64 -36.71 -36.72
CA VAL A 563 -7.21 -38.07 -36.40
C VAL A 563 -8.12 -39.09 -37.09
N THR A 564 -7.56 -40.24 -37.46
CA THR A 564 -8.33 -41.36 -38.03
C THR A 564 -8.90 -42.22 -36.90
N VAL A 565 -10.19 -42.50 -36.93
CA VAL A 565 -10.82 -43.50 -36.05
C VAL A 565 -10.66 -44.87 -36.72
N ALA A 566 -9.75 -45.69 -36.19
CA ALA A 566 -9.59 -47.05 -36.69
C ALA A 566 -10.81 -47.92 -36.33
N PRO A 567 -11.39 -48.65 -37.31
CA PRO A 567 -12.46 -49.61 -37.06
C PRO A 567 -12.17 -50.54 -35.87
N ALA A 568 -13.23 -50.95 -35.17
CA ALA A 568 -13.14 -52.04 -34.21
C ALA A 568 -12.55 -53.27 -34.90
N VAL A 569 -11.60 -53.96 -34.26
CA VAL A 569 -11.13 -55.25 -34.75
C VAL A 569 -12.29 -56.21 -34.62
N ALA A 570 -12.93 -56.53 -35.75
CA ALA A 570 -14.06 -57.44 -35.77
C ALA A 570 -13.68 -58.74 -35.07
N ALA A 571 -14.50 -59.16 -34.10
CA ALA A 571 -14.48 -60.55 -33.66
C ALA A 571 -14.64 -61.42 -34.92
N PRO A 572 -13.85 -62.50 -35.08
CA PRO A 572 -13.88 -63.28 -36.31
C PRO A 572 -15.32 -63.74 -36.59
N PRO A 573 -15.80 -63.70 -37.85
CA PRO A 573 -17.24 -63.73 -38.20
C PRO A 573 -17.92 -65.11 -38.00
N HIS A 574 -17.38 -65.92 -37.10
CA HIS A 574 -17.79 -67.28 -36.75
C HIS A 574 -17.72 -67.51 -35.23
N SER A 575 -17.95 -66.48 -34.41
CA SER A 575 -18.43 -66.71 -33.04
C SER A 575 -19.81 -67.31 -33.15
N LEU A 576 -19.91 -68.63 -32.97
CA LEU A 576 -21.19 -69.34 -33.05
C LEU A 576 -22.08 -69.08 -31.83
N VAL A 577 -21.55 -68.48 -30.76
CA VAL A 577 -22.35 -67.86 -29.69
C VAL A 577 -22.48 -66.37 -29.98
N SER A 578 -23.72 -65.87 -29.91
CA SER A 578 -24.05 -64.44 -29.90
C SER A 578 -25.00 -64.13 -28.74
N PHE A 579 -24.97 -62.89 -28.25
CA PHE A 579 -25.88 -62.41 -27.19
C PHE A 579 -26.80 -61.33 -27.77
N GLY A 580 -28.11 -61.45 -27.54
CA GLY A 580 -29.13 -60.47 -27.93
C GLY A 580 -29.72 -59.80 -26.69
N PHE A 581 -29.61 -58.47 -26.59
CA PHE A 581 -30.03 -57.72 -25.41
C PHE A 581 -31.37 -57.00 -25.59
N THR A 582 -32.36 -57.34 -24.76
CA THR A 582 -33.67 -56.70 -24.73
C THR A 582 -33.74 -55.72 -23.57
N TYR A 583 -33.67 -54.41 -23.86
CA TYR A 583 -33.64 -53.36 -22.84
C TYR A 583 -35.05 -53.00 -22.35
N GLY A 584 -35.40 -53.44 -21.14
CA GLY A 584 -36.72 -53.29 -20.53
C GLY A 584 -36.86 -52.03 -19.66
N ALA A 585 -37.23 -52.22 -18.39
CA ALA A 585 -37.33 -51.14 -17.42
C ALA A 585 -35.96 -50.44 -17.24
N GLY A 586 -35.95 -49.11 -17.15
CA GLY A 586 -34.70 -48.34 -17.07
C GLY A 586 -33.96 -48.15 -18.40
N SER A 587 -34.60 -48.46 -19.54
CA SER A 587 -34.03 -48.29 -20.89
C SER A 587 -33.51 -46.87 -21.18
N GLN A 588 -33.96 -45.84 -20.45
CA GLN A 588 -33.41 -44.48 -20.54
C GLN A 588 -31.95 -44.32 -20.08
N TYR A 589 -31.43 -45.26 -19.28
CA TYR A 589 -30.02 -45.26 -18.86
C TYR A 589 -29.09 -45.90 -19.89
N TRP A 590 -29.64 -46.68 -20.83
CA TRP A 590 -28.89 -47.42 -21.83
C TRP A 590 -28.60 -46.57 -23.06
N THR A 591 -27.59 -45.69 -22.95
CA THR A 591 -27.03 -44.92 -24.06
C THR A 591 -26.37 -45.84 -25.10
N PRO A 592 -26.08 -45.38 -26.34
CA PRO A 592 -25.35 -46.17 -27.33
C PRO A 592 -24.01 -46.69 -26.81
N GLU A 593 -23.30 -45.91 -26.00
CA GLU A 593 -22.02 -46.25 -25.37
C GLU A 593 -22.20 -47.39 -24.37
N ALA A 594 -23.25 -47.35 -23.54
CA ALA A 594 -23.56 -48.38 -22.56
C ALA A 594 -23.93 -49.72 -23.22
N ARG A 595 -24.70 -49.67 -24.32
CA ARG A 595 -25.04 -50.86 -25.13
C ARG A 595 -23.80 -51.44 -25.78
N SER A 596 -23.03 -50.62 -26.51
CA SER A 596 -21.73 -50.97 -27.10
C SER A 596 -20.75 -51.58 -26.07
N ALA A 597 -20.72 -51.05 -24.84
CA ALA A 597 -19.89 -51.58 -23.77
C ALA A 597 -20.34 -52.97 -23.30
N LEU A 598 -21.65 -53.21 -23.15
CA LEU A 598 -22.20 -54.52 -22.81
C LEU A 598 -22.01 -55.53 -23.96
N GLU A 599 -22.33 -55.14 -25.19
CA GLU A 599 -22.22 -55.95 -26.41
C GLU A 599 -20.76 -56.38 -26.67
N SER A 600 -19.80 -55.46 -26.55
CA SER A 600 -18.37 -55.79 -26.69
C SER A 600 -17.84 -56.69 -25.57
N THR A 601 -18.39 -56.58 -24.36
CA THR A 601 -18.07 -57.47 -23.23
C THR A 601 -18.66 -58.87 -23.45
N ALA A 602 -19.90 -58.96 -23.91
CA ALA A 602 -20.57 -60.22 -24.22
C ALA A 602 -19.94 -60.95 -25.42
N ALA A 603 -19.53 -60.21 -26.46
CA ALA A 603 -18.74 -60.76 -27.57
C ALA A 603 -17.36 -61.27 -27.10
N SER A 604 -16.76 -60.63 -26.09
CA SER A 604 -15.52 -61.09 -25.48
C SER A 604 -15.71 -62.42 -24.75
N LEU A 605 -16.77 -62.55 -23.93
CA LEU A 605 -17.14 -63.82 -23.28
C LEU A 605 -17.46 -64.92 -24.31
N ALA A 606 -18.30 -64.60 -25.31
CA ALA A 606 -18.66 -65.53 -26.39
C ALA A 606 -17.43 -66.10 -27.10
N SER A 607 -16.36 -65.31 -27.24
CA SER A 607 -15.12 -65.75 -27.91
C SER A 607 -14.31 -66.82 -27.15
N TYR A 608 -14.60 -67.06 -25.86
CA TYR A 608 -14.07 -68.21 -25.11
C TYR A 608 -14.84 -69.50 -25.40
N LEU A 609 -16.15 -69.41 -25.66
CA LEU A 609 -17.04 -70.54 -25.84
C LEU A 609 -16.82 -71.22 -27.20
N VAL A 610 -16.98 -72.55 -27.24
CA VAL A 610 -16.90 -73.36 -28.46
C VAL A 610 -18.13 -74.26 -28.51
N VAL A 611 -18.96 -74.05 -29.53
CA VAL A 611 -20.23 -74.74 -29.75
C VAL A 611 -20.26 -75.37 -31.15
N GLY A 612 -21.07 -76.41 -31.35
CA GLY A 612 -21.18 -77.10 -32.64
C GLY A 612 -22.11 -76.44 -33.66
N THR A 613 -23.02 -75.57 -33.18
CA THR A 613 -24.07 -74.90 -33.95
C THR A 613 -24.19 -73.44 -33.51
N PRO A 614 -24.72 -72.53 -34.35
CA PRO A 614 -25.09 -71.19 -33.91
C PRO A 614 -26.11 -71.23 -32.76
N VAL A 615 -25.92 -70.36 -31.75
CA VAL A 615 -26.82 -70.13 -30.60
C VAL A 615 -26.92 -68.63 -30.31
N THR A 616 -28.06 -68.17 -29.81
CA THR A 616 -28.37 -66.73 -29.67
C THR A 616 -28.99 -66.47 -28.31
N ILE A 617 -28.13 -66.23 -27.31
CA ILE A 617 -28.52 -66.10 -25.91
C ILE A 617 -29.27 -64.77 -25.75
N THR A 618 -30.57 -64.84 -25.49
CA THR A 618 -31.42 -63.67 -25.29
C THR A 618 -31.43 -63.27 -23.81
N VAL A 619 -31.01 -62.04 -23.54
CA VAL A 619 -30.88 -61.53 -22.16
C VAL A 619 -31.75 -60.29 -21.99
N ASN A 620 -32.69 -60.36 -21.05
CA ASN A 620 -33.46 -59.19 -20.62
C ASN A 620 -32.58 -58.29 -19.75
N VAL A 621 -32.37 -57.05 -20.17
CA VAL A 621 -31.51 -56.09 -19.47
C VAL A 621 -32.37 -54.98 -18.88
N SER A 622 -32.20 -54.70 -17.58
CA SER A 622 -32.90 -53.64 -16.88
C SER A 622 -31.94 -52.65 -16.21
N GLY A 623 -32.42 -51.45 -15.95
CA GLY A 623 -31.72 -50.39 -15.23
C GLY A 623 -32.52 -49.89 -14.04
N ILE A 624 -31.91 -49.87 -12.86
CA ILE A 624 -32.43 -49.20 -11.67
C ILE A 624 -31.55 -47.99 -11.33
N ASN A 625 -32.04 -47.09 -10.48
CA ASN A 625 -31.24 -46.03 -9.87
C ASN A 625 -31.55 -46.02 -8.37
N SER A 626 -30.71 -46.70 -7.59
CA SER A 626 -30.87 -46.90 -6.15
C SER A 626 -29.55 -46.57 -5.43
N PRO A 627 -29.34 -45.29 -5.05
CA PRO A 627 -28.10 -44.85 -4.40
C PRO A 627 -27.94 -45.35 -2.96
N SER A 628 -28.98 -45.97 -2.38
CA SER A 628 -28.96 -46.62 -1.07
C SER A 628 -28.74 -48.14 -1.14
N SER A 629 -28.67 -48.72 -2.34
CA SER A 629 -28.22 -50.10 -2.53
C SER A 629 -26.70 -50.17 -2.40
N GLY A 630 -26.16 -51.34 -2.01
CA GLY A 630 -24.74 -51.68 -2.16
C GLY A 630 -24.45 -52.47 -3.44
N THR A 631 -25.48 -52.86 -4.18
CA THR A 631 -25.39 -53.75 -5.35
C THR A 631 -25.17 -52.93 -6.62
N LEU A 632 -24.06 -53.21 -7.32
CA LEU A 632 -23.71 -52.60 -8.61
C LEU A 632 -24.58 -53.13 -9.76
N ALA A 633 -24.73 -54.45 -9.83
CA ALA A 633 -25.62 -55.16 -10.73
C ALA A 633 -26.01 -56.52 -10.11
N TYR A 634 -26.94 -57.23 -10.74
CA TYR A 634 -27.25 -58.63 -10.43
C TYR A 634 -27.88 -59.35 -11.63
N ALA A 635 -27.49 -60.60 -11.83
CA ALA A 635 -28.05 -61.52 -12.81
C ALA A 635 -29.05 -62.52 -12.17
N SER A 636 -29.99 -62.99 -12.98
CA SER A 636 -30.86 -64.13 -12.65
C SER A 636 -31.08 -65.02 -13.89
N VAL A 637 -31.32 -66.31 -13.65
CA VAL A 637 -31.41 -67.34 -14.70
C VAL A 637 -32.61 -68.25 -14.45
N ASN A 638 -33.14 -68.83 -15.52
CA ASN A 638 -34.08 -69.93 -15.45
C ASN A 638 -33.34 -71.28 -15.44
N PHE A 639 -33.94 -72.33 -14.88
CA PHE A 639 -33.41 -73.70 -14.97
C PHE A 639 -34.05 -74.46 -16.14
N ALA A 640 -33.28 -75.30 -16.82
CA ALA A 640 -33.75 -76.13 -17.94
C ALA A 640 -34.55 -77.39 -17.47
N GLY A 641 -35.01 -77.41 -16.22
CA GLY A 641 -35.73 -78.50 -15.60
C GLY A 641 -36.12 -78.17 -14.16
N GLY A 642 -36.81 -79.08 -13.49
CA GLY A 642 -37.19 -78.90 -12.09
C GLY A 642 -37.68 -80.19 -11.43
N GLY A 643 -37.53 -80.24 -10.11
CA GLY A 643 -37.75 -81.43 -9.30
C GLY A 643 -36.70 -81.54 -8.21
N ALA A 644 -36.43 -82.76 -7.74
CA ALA A 644 -35.25 -83.03 -6.94
C ALA A 644 -34.10 -83.44 -7.88
N GLY A 645 -32.99 -82.70 -7.87
CA GLY A 645 -31.87 -82.94 -8.79
C GLY A 645 -30.94 -81.74 -8.99
N PHE A 646 -29.88 -81.96 -9.77
CA PHE A 646 -29.00 -80.93 -10.32
C PHE A 646 -29.37 -80.66 -11.77
N TYR A 647 -29.62 -79.40 -12.13
CA TYR A 647 -30.08 -78.99 -13.46
C TYR A 647 -29.15 -77.95 -14.10
N ARG A 648 -29.16 -77.85 -15.43
CA ARG A 648 -28.47 -76.75 -16.13
C ARG A 648 -29.29 -75.48 -16.02
N THR A 649 -28.64 -74.31 -16.06
CA THR A 649 -29.36 -73.08 -16.42
C THR A 649 -29.86 -73.19 -17.86
N VAL A 650 -30.86 -72.39 -18.22
CA VAL A 650 -31.36 -72.32 -19.60
C VAL A 650 -30.23 -71.97 -20.58
N VAL A 651 -29.48 -70.90 -20.31
CA VAL A 651 -28.30 -70.46 -21.08
C VAL A 651 -27.28 -71.59 -21.23
N GLN A 652 -26.99 -72.31 -20.14
CA GLN A 652 -26.07 -73.46 -20.13
C GLN A 652 -26.61 -74.64 -20.95
N SER A 653 -27.92 -74.84 -20.99
CA SER A 653 -28.54 -75.85 -21.85
C SER A 653 -28.43 -75.46 -23.32
N GLU A 654 -28.78 -74.24 -23.70
CA GLU A 654 -28.72 -73.77 -25.09
C GLU A 654 -27.29 -73.85 -25.64
N ILE A 655 -26.32 -73.25 -24.96
CA ILE A 655 -24.90 -73.24 -25.39
C ILE A 655 -24.35 -74.66 -25.58
N ILE A 656 -24.65 -75.59 -24.66
CA ILE A 656 -24.08 -76.94 -24.71
C ILE A 656 -24.82 -77.85 -25.71
N THR A 657 -26.12 -77.65 -25.94
CA THR A 657 -26.94 -78.55 -26.78
C THR A 657 -27.25 -78.02 -28.19
N GLY A 658 -27.14 -76.70 -28.41
CA GLY A 658 -27.62 -76.04 -29.61
C GLY A 658 -29.14 -75.86 -29.66
N VAL A 659 -29.84 -76.05 -28.54
CA VAL A 659 -31.31 -76.06 -28.46
C VAL A 659 -31.79 -75.13 -27.35
N ASP A 660 -32.54 -74.10 -27.75
CA ASP A 660 -33.41 -73.27 -26.90
C ASP A 660 -34.33 -74.17 -26.06
N ALA A 661 -34.27 -74.03 -24.73
CA ALA A 661 -34.92 -74.92 -23.78
C ALA A 661 -36.28 -74.38 -23.25
N ASN A 662 -36.68 -73.19 -23.70
CA ASN A 662 -37.70 -72.33 -23.11
C ASN A 662 -38.67 -71.78 -24.18
N GLY A 663 -38.30 -71.87 -25.46
CA GLY A 663 -38.79 -70.98 -26.48
C GLY A 663 -38.18 -69.58 -26.30
N GLY A 664 -38.37 -68.71 -27.31
CA GLY A 664 -37.88 -67.32 -27.35
C GLY A 664 -38.46 -66.32 -26.31
N ALA A 665 -38.73 -66.78 -25.08
CA ALA A 665 -38.62 -65.98 -23.88
C ALA A 665 -37.13 -65.82 -23.49
N ALA A 666 -36.80 -64.83 -22.65
CA ALA A 666 -35.42 -64.56 -22.29
C ALA A 666 -34.77 -65.66 -21.42
N ASP A 667 -33.55 -66.03 -21.80
CA ASP A 667 -32.74 -67.11 -21.23
C ASP A 667 -32.17 -66.75 -19.85
N ALA A 668 -31.83 -65.47 -19.70
CA ALA A 668 -31.41 -64.84 -18.46
C ALA A 668 -31.92 -63.39 -18.35
N SER A 669 -31.80 -62.80 -17.17
CA SER A 669 -32.02 -61.38 -16.93
C SER A 669 -30.84 -60.78 -16.17
N ILE A 670 -30.49 -59.51 -16.45
CA ILE A 670 -29.47 -58.76 -15.70
C ILE A 670 -29.99 -57.35 -15.41
N THR A 671 -29.83 -56.88 -14.17
CA THR A 671 -30.22 -55.54 -13.74
C THR A 671 -29.00 -54.76 -13.26
N TYR A 672 -28.78 -53.57 -13.83
CA TYR A 672 -27.65 -52.69 -13.50
C TYR A 672 -28.12 -51.46 -12.72
N ASN A 673 -27.34 -51.02 -11.72
CA ASN A 673 -27.64 -49.87 -10.90
C ASN A 673 -26.91 -48.61 -11.39
N TRP A 674 -27.66 -47.70 -12.00
CA TRP A 674 -27.19 -46.45 -12.61
C TRP A 674 -27.10 -45.28 -11.62
N SER A 675 -27.10 -45.55 -10.31
CA SER A 675 -26.78 -44.57 -9.27
C SER A 675 -25.28 -44.28 -9.13
N TYR A 676 -24.43 -45.11 -9.74
CA TYR A 676 -22.98 -45.06 -9.59
C TYR A 676 -22.27 -44.39 -10.78
N PRO A 677 -21.05 -43.81 -10.57
CA PRO A 677 -20.22 -43.31 -11.66
C PRO A 677 -19.64 -44.48 -12.47
N TRP A 678 -20.12 -44.69 -13.69
CA TRP A 678 -19.74 -45.80 -14.56
C TRP A 678 -18.79 -45.36 -15.69
N ALA A 679 -17.60 -45.96 -15.74
CA ALA A 679 -16.72 -45.84 -16.89
C ALA A 679 -17.05 -46.91 -17.94
N LEU A 680 -17.66 -46.48 -19.06
CA LEU A 680 -18.14 -47.36 -20.14
C LEU A 680 -17.03 -47.75 -21.14
N GLY A 681 -15.92 -47.02 -21.17
CA GLY A 681 -14.86 -47.17 -22.17
C GLY A 681 -13.72 -48.11 -21.75
N ASN A 682 -12.52 -47.86 -22.28
CA ASN A 682 -11.30 -48.61 -21.97
C ASN A 682 -10.33 -47.86 -21.03
N SER A 683 -10.63 -46.59 -20.74
CA SER A 683 -10.05 -45.83 -19.63
C SER A 683 -11.05 -45.80 -18.48
N VAL A 684 -10.59 -45.99 -17.24
CA VAL A 684 -11.40 -45.93 -16.01
C VAL A 684 -10.61 -45.13 -14.97
N THR A 685 -11.19 -44.08 -14.40
CA THR A 685 -10.51 -43.30 -13.33
C THR A 685 -10.67 -43.98 -11.97
N GLY A 686 -9.83 -43.59 -11.00
CA GLY A 686 -9.91 -44.07 -9.60
C GLY A 686 -11.16 -43.60 -8.83
N SER A 687 -12.14 -43.01 -9.50
CA SER A 687 -13.43 -42.53 -8.98
C SER A 687 -14.64 -43.10 -9.73
N GLU A 688 -14.42 -44.01 -10.68
CA GLU A 688 -15.46 -44.64 -11.49
C GLU A 688 -15.37 -46.17 -11.37
N TYR A 689 -16.51 -46.86 -11.43
CA TYR A 689 -16.56 -48.31 -11.55
C TYR A 689 -16.37 -48.73 -13.00
N ASP A 690 -15.61 -49.80 -13.22
CA ASP A 690 -15.45 -50.42 -14.53
C ASP A 690 -16.72 -51.19 -14.94
N PHE A 691 -17.52 -50.58 -15.83
CA PHE A 691 -18.75 -51.19 -16.31
C PHE A 691 -18.52 -52.51 -17.04
N LYS A 692 -17.41 -52.66 -17.79
CA LYS A 692 -17.13 -53.88 -18.56
C LYS A 692 -16.65 -55.03 -17.66
N ALA A 693 -15.94 -54.73 -16.57
CA ALA A 693 -15.58 -55.75 -15.58
C ALA A 693 -16.84 -56.31 -14.89
N VAL A 694 -17.73 -55.42 -14.42
CA VAL A 694 -19.01 -55.85 -13.80
C VAL A 694 -19.92 -56.54 -14.82
N ALA A 695 -20.01 -56.06 -16.06
CA ALA A 695 -20.80 -56.73 -17.09
C ALA A 695 -20.28 -58.14 -17.41
N LEU A 696 -18.96 -58.36 -17.41
CA LEU A 696 -18.38 -59.70 -17.59
C LEU A 696 -18.72 -60.64 -16.43
N HIS A 697 -18.70 -60.12 -15.21
CA HIS A 697 -19.07 -60.81 -13.98
C HIS A 697 -20.55 -61.26 -13.99
N GLU A 698 -21.49 -60.36 -14.28
CA GLU A 698 -22.91 -60.72 -14.38
C GLU A 698 -23.17 -61.74 -15.51
N LEU A 699 -22.48 -61.61 -16.65
CA LEU A 699 -22.61 -62.58 -17.74
C LEU A 699 -22.07 -63.97 -17.35
N LEU A 700 -21.07 -64.09 -16.46
CA LEU A 700 -20.60 -65.37 -15.93
C LEU A 700 -21.64 -66.05 -15.03
N HIS A 701 -22.41 -65.28 -14.25
CA HIS A 701 -23.60 -65.81 -13.56
C HIS A 701 -24.64 -66.33 -14.56
N THR A 702 -24.89 -65.64 -15.68
CA THR A 702 -25.86 -66.12 -16.69
C THR A 702 -25.47 -67.47 -17.31
N VAL A 703 -24.18 -67.69 -17.59
CA VAL A 703 -23.67 -68.99 -18.07
C VAL A 703 -23.48 -70.01 -16.94
N GLY A 704 -24.04 -69.79 -15.75
CA GLY A 704 -24.22 -70.83 -14.74
C GLY A 704 -23.11 -70.98 -13.70
N ILE A 705 -22.21 -70.00 -13.54
CA ILE A 705 -21.42 -69.88 -12.31
C ILE A 705 -22.32 -69.22 -11.24
N LEU A 706 -23.31 -69.95 -10.74
CA LEU A 706 -24.38 -69.44 -9.89
C LEU A 706 -24.98 -70.56 -9.01
N THR A 707 -25.26 -70.24 -7.74
CA THR A 707 -25.99 -71.16 -6.85
C THR A 707 -27.50 -71.15 -7.10
N GLY A 708 -28.14 -72.31 -6.98
CA GLY A 708 -29.59 -72.47 -7.18
C GLY A 708 -30.47 -72.08 -6.00
N THR A 709 -29.90 -71.67 -4.87
CA THR A 709 -30.64 -71.57 -3.59
C THR A 709 -31.64 -70.43 -3.52
N GLY A 710 -31.42 -69.33 -4.26
CA GLY A 710 -32.33 -68.16 -4.28
C GLY A 710 -32.60 -67.54 -2.90
N GLY A 711 -31.70 -67.76 -1.93
CA GLY A 711 -31.95 -67.49 -0.51
C GLY A 711 -31.05 -68.36 0.39
N ASN A 712 -31.18 -68.20 1.70
CA ASN A 712 -30.36 -68.92 2.67
C ASN A 712 -30.76 -70.41 2.69
N PRO A 713 -29.86 -71.33 2.27
CA PRO A 713 -30.25 -72.69 1.95
C PRO A 713 -30.68 -73.50 3.18
N THR A 714 -31.75 -74.28 3.00
CA THR A 714 -32.36 -75.09 4.05
C THR A 714 -32.08 -76.58 3.82
N GLY A 715 -32.07 -77.37 4.89
CA GLY A 715 -32.00 -78.84 4.79
C GLY A 715 -33.23 -79.50 4.12
N ALA A 716 -34.22 -78.72 3.69
CA ALA A 716 -35.37 -79.18 2.91
C ALA A 716 -35.24 -78.89 1.40
N ASP A 717 -34.23 -78.13 0.98
CA ASP A 717 -34.00 -77.77 -0.42
C ASP A 717 -33.52 -79.00 -1.21
N ARG A 718 -33.99 -79.15 -2.45
CA ARG A 718 -33.70 -80.32 -3.30
C ARG A 718 -33.48 -80.04 -4.79
N ASN A 719 -33.65 -78.79 -5.21
CA ASN A 719 -33.51 -78.36 -6.60
C ASN A 719 -32.29 -77.44 -6.70
N TRP A 720 -31.32 -77.81 -7.53
CA TRP A 720 -29.97 -77.25 -7.50
C TRP A 720 -29.42 -77.05 -8.91
N THR A 721 -28.43 -76.17 -9.09
CA THR A 721 -27.74 -76.00 -10.38
C THR A 721 -26.68 -77.09 -10.60
N THR A 722 -26.16 -77.19 -11.83
CA THR A 722 -25.01 -78.04 -12.14
C THR A 722 -23.75 -77.57 -11.39
N TYR A 723 -23.66 -76.27 -11.10
CA TYR A 723 -22.60 -75.68 -10.27
C TYR A 723 -22.68 -76.17 -8.82
N ASP A 724 -23.88 -76.23 -8.25
CA ASP A 724 -24.10 -76.71 -6.89
C ASP A 724 -23.61 -78.16 -6.67
N SER A 725 -23.61 -78.99 -7.72
CA SER A 725 -23.13 -80.38 -7.63
C SER A 725 -21.63 -80.52 -7.33
N PHE A 726 -20.86 -79.44 -7.50
CA PHE A 726 -19.44 -79.37 -7.18
C PHE A 726 -19.15 -78.71 -5.83
N LEU A 727 -20.16 -78.28 -5.07
CA LEU A 727 -19.96 -77.68 -3.76
C LEU A 727 -19.48 -78.73 -2.75
N ALA A 728 -18.38 -78.44 -2.06
CA ALA A 728 -17.77 -79.33 -1.09
C ALA A 728 -17.09 -78.57 0.06
N THR A 729 -16.68 -79.30 1.10
CA THR A 729 -15.70 -78.83 2.09
C THR A 729 -14.29 -78.73 1.47
N ALA A 730 -13.35 -78.09 2.19
CA ALA A 730 -11.92 -78.07 1.84
C ALA A 730 -11.31 -79.48 1.66
N THR A 731 -11.92 -80.51 2.25
CA THR A 731 -11.51 -81.92 2.16
C THR A 731 -12.24 -82.71 1.08
N GLY A 732 -13.08 -82.07 0.26
CA GLY A 732 -13.81 -82.71 -0.84
C GLY A 732 -15.05 -83.50 -0.41
N ILE A 733 -15.60 -83.26 0.78
CA ILE A 733 -16.89 -83.84 1.19
C ILE A 733 -18.01 -83.02 0.52
N PRO A 734 -18.89 -83.61 -0.31
CA PRO A 734 -19.97 -82.87 -0.96
C PRO A 734 -20.87 -82.15 0.03
N ALA A 735 -21.27 -80.92 -0.31
CA ALA A 735 -22.22 -80.13 0.47
C ALA A 735 -23.66 -80.67 0.35
N ILE A 736 -23.98 -81.31 -0.78
CA ILE A 736 -25.29 -81.87 -1.12
C ILE A 736 -25.11 -83.37 -1.40
N GLY A 737 -25.95 -84.21 -0.81
CA GLY A 737 -25.89 -85.67 -0.92
C GLY A 737 -26.76 -86.26 -2.04
N ASP A 738 -26.70 -87.58 -2.22
CA ASP A 738 -27.40 -88.33 -3.29
C ASP A 738 -28.94 -88.25 -3.22
N ASP A 739 -29.51 -87.86 -2.07
CA ASP A 739 -30.95 -87.58 -1.91
C ASP A 739 -31.33 -86.13 -2.27
N PHE A 740 -30.35 -85.36 -2.75
CA PHE A 740 -30.37 -83.93 -3.04
C PHE A 740 -30.60 -83.02 -1.84
N ARG A 741 -30.35 -83.46 -0.60
CA ARG A 741 -30.34 -82.57 0.58
C ARG A 741 -28.94 -82.13 0.96
N ILE A 742 -28.84 -81.02 1.68
CA ILE A 742 -27.59 -80.59 2.33
C ILE A 742 -27.12 -81.69 3.31
N VAL A 743 -25.87 -82.10 3.20
CA VAL A 743 -25.27 -83.14 4.06
C VAL A 743 -25.29 -82.70 5.52
N GLY A 744 -25.68 -83.62 6.41
CA GLY A 744 -25.96 -83.34 7.81
C GLY A 744 -24.81 -82.60 8.52
N GLY A 745 -25.09 -81.37 8.97
CA GLY A 745 -24.14 -80.50 9.65
C GLY A 745 -23.52 -79.40 8.77
N LEU A 746 -23.53 -79.54 7.44
CA LEU A 746 -22.89 -78.59 6.53
C LEU A 746 -23.72 -77.33 6.19
N VAL A 747 -24.95 -77.20 6.72
CA VAL A 747 -25.80 -75.99 6.53
C VAL A 747 -25.06 -74.72 6.95
N GLY A 748 -24.27 -74.77 8.04
CA GLY A 748 -23.47 -73.62 8.48
C GLY A 748 -22.31 -73.25 7.56
N ASN A 749 -21.83 -74.16 6.72
CA ASN A 749 -20.72 -73.88 5.80
C ASN A 749 -21.11 -72.89 4.69
N PHE A 750 -22.39 -72.85 4.30
CA PHE A 750 -22.94 -71.83 3.40
C PHE A 750 -22.81 -70.40 3.97
N THR A 751 -22.66 -70.26 5.30
CA THR A 751 -22.34 -69.00 5.99
C THR A 751 -21.01 -69.07 6.76
N GLY A 752 -20.00 -69.75 6.21
CA GLY A 752 -18.60 -69.67 6.67
C GLY A 752 -18.25 -70.51 7.89
N ALA A 753 -19.20 -71.19 8.54
CA ALA A 753 -18.86 -72.16 9.58
C ALA A 753 -18.07 -73.35 9.00
N GLY A 754 -17.36 -74.10 9.82
CA GLY A 754 -16.63 -75.30 9.38
C GLY A 754 -15.54 -75.06 8.33
N GLY A 755 -15.12 -73.81 8.11
CA GLY A 755 -14.13 -73.44 7.08
C GLY A 755 -14.71 -73.08 5.71
N GLY A 756 -16.04 -72.90 5.61
CA GLY A 756 -16.72 -72.47 4.38
C GLY A 756 -17.00 -73.59 3.38
N LEU A 757 -17.29 -73.20 2.14
CA LEU A 757 -17.48 -74.09 0.99
C LEU A 757 -16.49 -73.79 -0.12
N TYR A 758 -16.28 -74.80 -0.99
CA TYR A 758 -15.29 -74.82 -2.05
C TYR A 758 -15.91 -75.44 -3.30
N PHE A 759 -15.49 -74.98 -4.48
CA PHE A 759 -15.83 -75.62 -5.76
C PHE A 759 -14.81 -76.73 -6.03
N ALA A 760 -15.27 -77.98 -6.02
CA ALA A 760 -14.46 -79.19 -6.17
C ALA A 760 -14.55 -79.82 -7.58
N GLY A 761 -14.91 -79.04 -8.59
CA GLY A 761 -14.89 -79.48 -9.99
C GLY A 761 -13.49 -79.95 -10.43
N PRO A 762 -13.34 -81.10 -11.09
CA PRO A 762 -12.05 -81.74 -11.31
C PRO A 762 -11.09 -80.92 -12.18
N ASN A 763 -11.57 -80.13 -13.15
CA ASN A 763 -10.72 -79.25 -13.95
C ASN A 763 -10.26 -78.05 -13.11
N ALA A 764 -11.17 -77.41 -12.37
CA ALA A 764 -10.86 -76.28 -11.49
C ALA A 764 -9.85 -76.68 -10.40
N VAL A 765 -10.06 -77.85 -9.78
CA VAL A 765 -9.13 -78.45 -8.80
C VAL A 765 -7.76 -78.69 -9.41
N ALA A 766 -7.66 -79.22 -10.63
CA ALA A 766 -6.39 -79.47 -11.31
C ALA A 766 -5.63 -78.18 -11.67
N VAL A 767 -6.32 -77.06 -11.90
CA VAL A 767 -5.70 -75.76 -12.22
C VAL A 767 -5.36 -74.94 -10.96
N TYR A 768 -6.17 -75.02 -9.90
CA TYR A 768 -5.93 -74.32 -8.65
C TYR A 768 -4.97 -75.06 -7.69
N GLY A 769 -4.89 -76.39 -7.80
CA GLY A 769 -4.09 -77.26 -6.90
C GLY A 769 -4.87 -77.83 -5.71
N GLY A 770 -6.20 -77.67 -5.69
CA GLY A 770 -7.11 -78.12 -4.64
C GLY A 770 -8.52 -77.56 -4.89
N PRO A 771 -9.53 -77.87 -4.04
CA PRO A 771 -10.84 -77.22 -4.11
C PRO A 771 -10.72 -75.69 -4.07
N VAL A 772 -11.47 -74.98 -4.92
CA VAL A 772 -11.38 -73.52 -5.05
C VAL A 772 -12.22 -72.86 -3.95
N PRO A 773 -11.67 -71.99 -3.09
CA PRO A 773 -12.43 -71.32 -2.02
C PRO A 773 -13.59 -70.49 -2.56
N LEU A 774 -14.77 -70.64 -1.98
CA LEU A 774 -15.96 -69.86 -2.32
C LEU A 774 -16.32 -68.88 -1.20
N TYR A 775 -16.88 -67.74 -1.59
CA TYR A 775 -17.26 -66.69 -0.66
C TYR A 775 -18.46 -67.12 0.20
N THR A 776 -18.16 -67.53 1.43
CA THR A 776 -19.15 -67.92 2.45
C THR A 776 -19.08 -66.97 3.65
N PRO A 777 -19.65 -65.76 3.57
CA PRO A 777 -19.65 -64.79 4.67
C PRO A 777 -20.46 -65.27 5.87
N GLY A 778 -20.15 -64.75 7.07
CA GLY A 778 -20.82 -65.09 8.33
C GLY A 778 -22.32 -64.74 8.42
N THR A 779 -22.86 -64.08 7.39
CA THR A 779 -24.30 -63.82 7.19
C THR A 779 -24.63 -64.12 5.73
N TRP A 780 -25.66 -64.93 5.47
CA TRP A 780 -26.08 -65.22 4.10
C TRP A 780 -26.41 -63.94 3.32
N SER A 781 -25.92 -63.85 2.08
CA SER A 781 -26.22 -62.78 1.13
C SER A 781 -26.66 -63.41 -0.19
N GLU A 782 -27.90 -63.17 -0.59
CA GLU A 782 -28.48 -63.71 -1.82
C GLU A 782 -27.69 -63.24 -3.06
N GLY A 783 -27.52 -64.13 -4.05
CA GLY A 783 -26.62 -63.93 -5.19
C GLY A 783 -25.13 -64.03 -4.84
N SER A 784 -24.70 -63.38 -3.76
CA SER A 784 -23.28 -63.26 -3.39
C SER A 784 -22.71 -64.53 -2.75
N SER A 785 -23.36 -65.08 -1.72
CA SER A 785 -22.91 -66.29 -1.02
C SER A 785 -22.81 -67.48 -1.99
N VAL A 786 -21.67 -68.18 -1.95
CA VAL A 786 -21.39 -69.44 -2.69
C VAL A 786 -21.28 -69.33 -4.23
N SER A 787 -21.89 -68.33 -4.89
CA SER A 787 -21.72 -68.10 -6.35
C SER A 787 -20.37 -67.50 -6.77
N HIS A 788 -19.49 -67.19 -5.81
CA HIS A 788 -18.30 -66.35 -5.97
C HIS A 788 -17.05 -67.01 -5.41
N VAL A 789 -15.87 -66.68 -5.94
CA VAL A 789 -14.57 -67.11 -5.37
C VAL A 789 -14.14 -66.17 -4.23
N ASP A 790 -13.58 -66.72 -3.15
CA ASP A 790 -13.26 -65.93 -1.96
C ASP A 790 -11.98 -65.08 -2.11
N GLN A 791 -12.16 -63.75 -2.21
CA GLN A 791 -11.16 -62.69 -2.04
C GLN A 791 -9.82 -62.81 -2.81
N LEU A 792 -9.75 -63.62 -3.86
CA LEU A 792 -8.59 -63.64 -4.76
C LEU A 792 -8.61 -62.45 -5.73
N ALA A 793 -7.53 -61.67 -5.74
CA ALA A 793 -7.33 -60.56 -6.67
C ALA A 793 -7.02 -61.07 -8.09
N GLY A 794 -7.53 -60.38 -9.12
CA GLY A 794 -7.31 -60.75 -10.53
C GLY A 794 -8.26 -61.83 -11.08
N TYR A 795 -9.32 -62.15 -10.35
CA TYR A 795 -10.45 -62.96 -10.80
C TYR A 795 -11.60 -62.04 -11.22
N VAL A 796 -12.53 -62.55 -12.03
CA VAL A 796 -13.77 -61.85 -12.40
C VAL A 796 -14.88 -62.14 -11.37
N MET A 797 -15.00 -63.40 -10.93
CA MET A 797 -16.00 -63.88 -9.95
C MET A 797 -15.70 -63.49 -8.50
N ASN A 798 -14.99 -62.40 -8.27
CA ASN A 798 -14.75 -61.83 -6.94
C ASN A 798 -15.99 -61.01 -6.52
N PRO A 799 -16.54 -61.20 -5.30
CA PRO A 799 -17.79 -60.54 -4.86
C PRO A 799 -17.63 -59.03 -4.58
N PHE A 800 -16.40 -58.50 -4.66
CA PHE A 800 -16.11 -57.09 -4.41
C PHE A 800 -15.45 -56.42 -5.62
N SER A 801 -16.12 -55.41 -6.20
CA SER A 801 -15.54 -54.49 -7.18
C SER A 801 -15.19 -53.15 -6.52
N GLY A 802 -14.02 -52.60 -6.85
CA GLY A 802 -13.60 -51.26 -6.45
C GLY A 802 -13.69 -50.25 -7.59
N TYR A 803 -13.39 -48.98 -7.29
CA TYR A 803 -13.16 -47.96 -8.31
C TYR A 803 -11.84 -48.21 -9.07
N GLY A 804 -11.78 -47.81 -10.33
CA GLY A 804 -10.65 -48.07 -11.23
C GLY A 804 -10.88 -49.28 -12.16
N LEU A 805 -9.88 -49.57 -12.99
CA LEU A 805 -9.94 -50.64 -14.00
C LEU A 805 -10.03 -52.03 -13.33
N GLY A 806 -11.04 -52.81 -13.69
CA GLY A 806 -11.31 -54.13 -13.13
C GLY A 806 -10.78 -55.29 -13.98
N THR A 807 -10.99 -56.52 -13.50
CA THR A 807 -10.64 -57.74 -14.25
C THR A 807 -11.58 -57.90 -15.45
N ARG A 808 -11.04 -57.82 -16.68
CA ARG A 808 -11.79 -57.99 -17.95
C ARG A 808 -11.40 -59.26 -18.74
N ILE A 809 -10.72 -60.21 -18.09
CA ILE A 809 -10.19 -61.44 -18.70
C ILE A 809 -10.41 -62.58 -17.71
N LEU A 810 -10.98 -63.71 -18.16
CA LEU A 810 -11.19 -64.88 -17.31
C LEU A 810 -9.86 -65.48 -16.83
N ALA A 811 -9.75 -65.76 -15.54
CA ALA A 811 -8.63 -66.47 -14.96
C ALA A 811 -8.63 -67.95 -15.40
N PRO A 812 -7.46 -68.63 -15.44
CA PRO A 812 -7.39 -70.05 -15.83
C PRO A 812 -8.28 -70.98 -15.01
N VAL A 813 -8.52 -70.66 -13.74
CA VAL A 813 -9.42 -71.40 -12.84
C VAL A 813 -10.88 -71.19 -13.24
N GLU A 814 -11.29 -69.98 -13.60
CA GLU A 814 -12.67 -69.68 -14.04
C GLU A 814 -12.99 -70.37 -15.37
N ILE A 815 -12.01 -70.39 -16.30
CA ILE A 815 -12.07 -71.17 -17.54
C ILE A 815 -12.20 -72.67 -17.22
N ALA A 816 -11.53 -73.17 -16.18
CA ALA A 816 -11.63 -74.56 -15.75
C ALA A 816 -12.97 -74.89 -15.05
N MET A 817 -13.54 -73.97 -14.27
CA MET A 817 -14.90 -74.08 -13.71
C MET A 817 -15.95 -74.17 -14.83
N LEU A 818 -15.80 -73.41 -15.93
CA LEU A 818 -16.64 -73.57 -17.12
C LEU A 818 -16.49 -74.97 -17.78
N ARG A 819 -15.30 -75.58 -17.75
CA ARG A 819 -15.10 -76.97 -18.21
C ARG A 819 -15.84 -77.99 -17.33
N ASP A 820 -15.83 -77.79 -16.01
CA ASP A 820 -16.57 -78.62 -15.07
C ASP A 820 -18.10 -78.47 -15.23
N LEU A 821 -18.57 -77.27 -15.57
CA LEU A 821 -19.95 -77.00 -16.00
C LEU A 821 -20.32 -77.59 -17.37
N GLY A 822 -19.39 -78.27 -18.04
CA GLY A 822 -19.61 -79.00 -19.29
C GLY A 822 -19.41 -78.18 -20.57
N TYR A 823 -18.87 -76.95 -20.48
CA TYR A 823 -18.56 -76.16 -21.67
C TYR A 823 -17.24 -76.59 -22.33
N THR A 824 -17.22 -76.59 -23.66
CA THR A 824 -15.95 -76.58 -24.40
C THR A 824 -15.48 -75.13 -24.50
N VAL A 825 -14.35 -74.81 -23.87
CA VAL A 825 -13.80 -73.44 -23.81
C VAL A 825 -12.33 -73.37 -24.21
N ARG A 826 -11.98 -72.25 -24.86
CA ARG A 826 -10.61 -71.87 -25.22
C ARG A 826 -9.88 -71.33 -23.99
N ASP A 827 -8.58 -71.58 -23.88
CA ASP A 827 -7.76 -71.04 -22.77
C ASP A 827 -7.53 -69.52 -22.89
N GLN A 828 -7.82 -68.91 -24.05
CA GLN A 828 -7.71 -67.48 -24.33
C GLN A 828 -8.79 -67.05 -25.35
N PRO A 829 -9.29 -65.80 -25.29
CA PRO A 829 -10.24 -65.28 -26.26
C PRO A 829 -9.57 -65.08 -27.62
N LEU A 830 -10.34 -65.20 -28.71
CA LEU A 830 -9.82 -65.17 -30.08
C LEU A 830 -9.04 -63.88 -30.43
N VAL A 831 -9.35 -62.76 -29.77
CA VAL A 831 -8.67 -61.47 -29.92
C VAL A 831 -7.19 -61.53 -29.49
N TYR A 832 -6.84 -62.35 -28.48
CA TYR A 832 -5.48 -62.45 -27.95
C TYR A 832 -4.58 -63.45 -28.69
N ALA A 833 -5.14 -64.41 -29.43
CA ALA A 833 -4.37 -65.44 -30.13
C ALA A 833 -3.38 -64.89 -31.16
N ILE A 834 -3.66 -63.71 -31.74
CA ILE A 834 -2.84 -63.04 -32.75
C ILE A 834 -1.51 -62.54 -32.17
N LEU A 835 -1.49 -62.13 -30.89
CA LEU A 835 -0.32 -61.51 -30.24
C LEU A 835 0.92 -62.42 -30.22
N LEU A 836 0.71 -63.72 -30.00
CA LEU A 836 1.80 -64.71 -29.87
C LEU A 836 2.46 -65.09 -31.21
N ILE A 837 1.74 -64.98 -32.32
CA ILE A 837 2.27 -65.27 -33.66
C ILE A 837 3.28 -64.19 -34.07
N GLY A 838 2.97 -62.91 -33.80
CA GLY A 838 3.86 -61.78 -34.07
C GLY A 838 5.18 -61.85 -33.30
N LEU A 839 5.16 -62.32 -32.05
CA LEU A 839 6.35 -62.38 -31.19
C LEU A 839 7.35 -63.48 -31.64
N ARG A 840 6.87 -64.67 -32.01
CA ARG A 840 7.75 -65.76 -32.50
C ARG A 840 8.43 -65.42 -33.83
N LEU A 841 7.80 -64.62 -34.70
CA LEU A 841 8.42 -64.15 -35.94
C LEU A 841 9.51 -63.09 -35.71
N ARG A 842 9.40 -62.23 -34.69
CA ARG A 842 10.46 -61.26 -34.34
C ARG A 842 11.71 -61.93 -33.76
N LEU A 843 11.56 -62.98 -32.95
CA LEU A 843 12.70 -63.67 -32.33
C LEU A 843 13.59 -64.40 -33.35
N ARG A 844 13.04 -64.99 -34.42
CA ARG A 844 13.85 -65.63 -35.48
C ARG A 844 14.70 -64.67 -36.31
N ARG A 845 14.40 -63.36 -36.33
CA ARG A 845 15.17 -62.36 -37.11
C ARG A 845 16.42 -61.82 -36.41
N LYS A 846 16.64 -62.07 -35.11
CA LYS A 846 17.86 -61.63 -34.39
C LYS A 846 19.04 -62.62 -34.45
N ALA A 847 18.84 -63.84 -34.95
CA ALA A 847 19.84 -64.91 -34.91
C ALA A 847 20.72 -65.04 -36.18
N CYS A 848 20.93 -63.96 -36.94
CA CYS A 848 21.88 -63.99 -38.06
C CYS A 848 22.41 -62.59 -38.45
N ARG A 849 23.48 -62.15 -37.77
CA ARG A 849 24.43 -61.10 -38.24
C ARG A 849 25.65 -61.06 -37.31
N THR A 850 26.71 -61.75 -37.70
CA THR A 850 28.05 -61.55 -37.13
C THR A 850 28.60 -60.19 -37.59
N PRO A 851 29.13 -59.35 -36.70
CA PRO A 851 29.77 -58.11 -37.10
C PRO A 851 31.18 -58.41 -37.64
N ASN A 852 31.43 -58.13 -38.92
CA ASN A 852 32.77 -58.21 -39.50
C ASN A 852 33.48 -56.86 -39.28
N SER A 853 34.59 -56.87 -38.54
CA SER A 853 35.31 -55.65 -38.14
C SER A 853 36.36 -55.23 -39.17
N GLY A 854 36.22 -54.02 -39.71
CA GLY A 854 37.18 -53.39 -40.62
C GLY A 854 37.33 -51.90 -40.30
N PRO A 855 38.51 -51.41 -39.87
CA PRO A 855 38.69 -50.03 -39.47
C PRO A 855 39.15 -49.15 -40.63
N PHE A 856 38.69 -47.90 -40.69
CA PHE A 856 39.38 -46.85 -41.45
C PHE A 856 39.40 -45.51 -40.72
N ARG A 857 40.56 -44.85 -40.79
CA ARG A 857 40.77 -43.47 -40.31
C ARG A 857 40.47 -42.50 -41.44
N ARG A 858 39.73 -41.43 -41.18
CA ARG A 858 40.33 -40.10 -40.91
C ARG A 858 39.29 -39.14 -40.33
#